data_AF-A0A975RX32-F1
#
_entry.id   AF-A0A975RX32-F1
#
_cell.length_a   1.000
_cell.length_b   1.000
_cell.length_c   1.000
_cell.angle_alpha   90.00
_cell.angle_beta   90.00
_cell.angle_gamma   90.00
#
_symmetry.space_group_name_H-M   'P 1'
#
loop_
_entity.id
_entity.type
_entity.pdbx_description
1 polymer ?
#
loop_
_entity_poly.entity_id
_entity_poly.type
_entity_poly.pdbx_seq_one_letter_code
_entity_poly.pdbx_strand_id
1 'polypeptide(L)'
;MMIRHWFVLLFAVSCSSSPVLADQSYKKRLVEHLNKFKQYPASANARHASGESLVTFSVDREGKITSSSVVKSSGELDLDQASLEMLIRAQPLPPLPADMTNNPEKFTLPVIFRSKAAMESSSPDIDLSAFMTGTCKTLKLAGRDFTCKSVSYFHTKQGRANFTVVLDNTADDGHVVSFSGANGRKVNEDLYELPIDRMLLNSKDRPKISGLPVPLVEPSAGICKQLGNFPARQVSSITCTVMDRNGNQYELAFESDGSPISAKGPKDERISQSTPTISQTPTPSKSSVSLPPAIRAATNEEMKDCGAKEIPEAAVTSLDLNGDGVNDYIIDFEKIFENVSGCSCGSAGCPRDFWVSETGSFVKSFSQKIQGIERIENGLQGQTVILGTHGSTCNQVGSNACYFKLTWAGSKAMIEPLNSTAQSQNSEARGSHLGKWYASDPAVCSNHPDDLNLGLLVYGTKEVWGPDERGCQILKSVSRATKVDLTMRCSVEGTTSAKPEHETLEVVGGKLKLTFREGRKQRTFTYNRCPAETESKLHYGSRAGMTVTVVSKSGINGDRAVIKTKHTKEDAIGFCREYVGKVTEKCIQDEMAIRLRDEITGNCLTGRFTNFAGEDHQYLGAMKPKNDDTFAKYVIRNLANGQIADGSMGSGYPTNMGIFKALCPQKAPQDE
;
A
#
# COMPACT_ATOMS: atom_id res chain seq x y z
N MET A 1 -69.29 49.69 35.97
CA MET A 1 -69.51 48.22 35.87
C MET A 1 -68.63 47.69 34.74
N MET A 2 -67.89 46.60 34.98
CA MET A 2 -67.07 45.76 34.05
C MET A 2 -65.63 46.18 33.64
N ILE A 3 -64.67 45.66 34.40
CA ILE A 3 -63.41 44.93 34.09
C ILE A 3 -62.74 45.13 32.71
N ARG A 4 -61.43 45.44 32.72
CA ARG A 4 -60.45 45.02 31.67
C ARG A 4 -59.04 44.82 32.25
N HIS A 5 -58.53 43.59 32.14
CA HIS A 5 -57.23 43.10 32.62
C HIS A 5 -56.09 43.31 31.59
N TRP A 6 -54.87 43.45 32.12
CA TRP A 6 -53.56 43.48 31.47
C TRP A 6 -53.16 42.16 30.77
N PHE A 7 -52.28 42.19 29.77
CA PHE A 7 -51.18 41.20 29.64
C PHE A 7 -50.00 41.73 28.80
N VAL A 8 -48.80 41.53 29.37
CA VAL A 8 -47.46 41.82 28.86
C VAL A 8 -47.07 40.82 27.78
N LEU A 9 -46.58 41.27 26.63
CA LEU A 9 -45.96 40.43 25.61
C LEU A 9 -44.52 40.07 26.03
N LEU A 10 -44.33 38.82 26.47
CA LEU A 10 -43.02 38.15 26.54
C LEU A 10 -42.72 37.59 25.13
N PHE A 11 -41.75 38.18 24.43
CA PHE A 11 -41.10 37.49 23.30
C PHE A 11 -40.20 36.39 23.88
N ALA A 12 -40.68 35.15 23.85
CA ALA A 12 -39.82 33.99 23.99
C ALA A 12 -38.89 33.94 22.76
N VAL A 13 -37.61 34.22 22.96
CA VAL A 13 -36.57 33.81 22.02
C VAL A 13 -36.54 32.28 22.07
N SER A 14 -37.29 31.64 21.17
CA SER A 14 -37.22 30.20 21.00
C SER A 14 -35.90 29.90 20.31
N CYS A 15 -34.94 29.36 21.07
CA CYS A 15 -33.67 28.87 20.55
C CYS A 15 -33.97 27.63 19.70
N SER A 16 -34.34 27.85 18.44
CA SER A 16 -34.50 26.79 17.46
C SER A 16 -33.09 26.39 17.02
N SER A 17 -32.53 25.34 17.62
CA SER A 17 -31.32 24.71 17.11
C SER A 17 -31.59 24.20 15.70
N SER A 18 -30.91 24.77 14.70
CA SER A 18 -31.09 24.40 13.30
C SER A 18 -30.83 22.90 13.07
N PRO A 19 -31.60 22.22 12.20
CA PRO A 19 -31.46 20.77 11.92
C PRO A 19 -30.05 20.38 11.44
N VAL A 20 -29.32 21.34 10.85
CA VAL A 20 -27.92 21.16 10.40
C VAL A 20 -26.95 20.92 11.56
N LEU A 21 -27.18 21.54 12.72
CA LEU A 21 -26.30 21.41 13.89
C LEU A 21 -26.52 20.07 14.63
N ALA A 22 -27.77 19.61 14.67
CA ALA A 22 -28.12 18.31 15.26
C ALA A 22 -27.54 17.14 14.44
N ASP A 23 -27.61 17.21 13.10
CA ASP A 23 -27.00 16.24 12.17
C ASP A 23 -25.47 16.12 12.39
N GLN A 24 -24.75 17.23 12.49
CA GLN A 24 -23.30 17.20 12.76
C GLN A 24 -22.96 16.64 14.15
N SER A 25 -23.76 16.95 15.17
CA SER A 25 -23.57 16.43 16.52
C SER A 25 -23.78 14.91 16.61
N TYR A 26 -24.76 14.38 15.86
CA TYR A 26 -25.02 12.95 15.78
C TYR A 26 -23.91 12.24 15.01
N LYS A 27 -23.51 12.74 13.85
CA LYS A 27 -22.41 12.19 13.05
C LYS A 27 -21.12 12.07 13.86
N LYS A 28 -20.80 13.07 14.69
CA LYS A 28 -19.64 13.02 15.59
C LYS A 28 -19.75 11.86 16.60
N ARG A 29 -20.88 11.73 17.31
CA ARG A 29 -21.11 10.63 18.26
C ARG A 29 -21.09 9.25 17.57
N LEU A 30 -21.65 9.16 16.37
CA LEU A 30 -21.65 7.95 15.55
C LEU A 30 -20.21 7.54 15.21
N VAL A 31 -19.38 8.46 14.71
CA VAL A 31 -17.97 8.19 14.38
C VAL A 31 -17.15 7.80 15.62
N GLU A 32 -17.34 8.50 16.74
CA GLU A 32 -16.68 8.17 18.01
C GLU A 32 -17.07 6.77 18.51
N HIS A 33 -18.34 6.38 18.37
CA HIS A 33 -18.81 5.04 18.71
C HIS A 33 -18.18 3.98 17.81
N LEU A 34 -18.25 4.15 16.49
CA LEU A 34 -17.68 3.22 15.52
C LEU A 34 -16.18 3.00 15.73
N ASN A 35 -15.42 4.06 16.03
CA ASN A 35 -13.97 3.98 16.25
C ASN A 35 -13.59 3.08 17.44
N LYS A 36 -14.46 2.89 18.43
CA LYS A 36 -14.20 1.95 19.56
C LYS A 36 -14.18 0.49 19.13
N PHE A 37 -14.85 0.15 18.02
CA PHE A 37 -14.99 -1.22 17.51
C PHE A 37 -14.09 -1.50 16.30
N LYS A 38 -13.25 -0.54 15.93
CA LYS A 38 -12.29 -0.66 14.85
C LYS A 38 -11.18 -1.62 15.26
N GLN A 39 -11.00 -2.69 14.49
CA GLN A 39 -9.96 -3.69 14.72
C GLN A 39 -9.11 -3.83 13.47
N TYR A 40 -7.80 -3.78 13.65
CA TYR A 40 -6.84 -3.94 12.57
C TYR A 40 -6.64 -5.43 12.28
N PRO A 41 -6.87 -5.91 11.04
CA PRO A 41 -6.58 -7.29 10.68
C PRO A 41 -5.10 -7.63 10.84
N ALA A 42 -4.80 -8.80 11.37
CA ALA A 42 -3.42 -9.20 11.60
C ALA A 42 -2.66 -9.43 10.29
N SER A 43 -3.34 -9.97 9.28
CA SER A 43 -2.87 -10.09 7.90
C SER A 43 -2.44 -8.74 7.33
N ALA A 44 -3.24 -7.69 7.55
CA ALA A 44 -2.94 -6.34 7.11
C ALA A 44 -1.76 -5.75 7.90
N ASN A 45 -1.74 -5.98 9.22
CA ASN A 45 -0.67 -5.49 10.09
C ASN A 45 0.69 -6.14 9.77
N ALA A 46 0.71 -7.45 9.48
CA ALA A 46 1.92 -8.21 9.14
C ALA A 46 2.58 -7.71 7.84
N ARG A 47 1.79 -7.22 6.88
CA ARG A 47 2.26 -6.63 5.62
C ARG A 47 2.38 -5.11 5.66
N HIS A 48 2.12 -4.49 6.82
CA HIS A 48 2.04 -3.03 6.98
C HIS A 48 1.05 -2.34 6.03
N ALA A 49 0.06 -3.09 5.51
CA ALA A 49 -0.97 -2.63 4.60
C ALA A 49 -1.80 -1.52 5.25
N SER A 50 -2.08 -0.43 4.54
CA SER A 50 -2.87 0.73 5.00
C SER A 50 -3.85 1.13 3.90
N GLY A 51 -4.96 1.77 4.26
CA GLY A 51 -5.95 2.18 3.26
C GLY A 51 -7.21 2.80 3.86
N GLU A 52 -8.00 3.43 3.00
CA GLU A 52 -9.26 4.11 3.35
C GLU A 52 -10.43 3.53 2.56
N SER A 53 -11.38 2.89 3.24
CA SER A 53 -12.61 2.42 2.61
C SER A 53 -13.78 3.35 2.92
N LEU A 54 -14.56 3.67 1.90
CA LEU A 54 -15.80 4.43 2.05
C LEU A 54 -16.95 3.43 2.25
N VAL A 55 -17.52 3.39 3.44
CA VAL A 55 -18.67 2.51 3.75
C VAL A 55 -19.96 3.30 3.73
N THR A 56 -21.01 2.71 3.17
CA THR A 56 -22.38 3.21 3.30
C THR A 56 -23.23 2.22 4.07
N PHE A 57 -24.08 2.72 4.96
CA PHE A 57 -24.96 1.88 5.76
C PHE A 57 -26.22 2.64 6.19
N SER A 58 -27.29 1.91 6.47
CA SER A 58 -28.57 2.47 6.89
C SER A 58 -28.89 2.06 8.32
N VAL A 59 -29.33 3.01 9.14
CA VAL A 59 -29.57 2.85 10.59
C VAL A 59 -31.03 3.13 10.90
N ASP A 60 -31.70 2.26 11.66
CA ASP A 60 -33.05 2.52 12.15
C ASP A 60 -33.06 3.41 13.41
N ARG A 61 -34.25 3.78 13.91
CA ARG A 61 -34.36 4.67 15.07
C ARG A 61 -33.74 4.10 16.34
N GLU A 62 -33.72 2.78 16.47
CA GLU A 62 -33.17 2.04 17.60
C GLU A 62 -31.64 1.88 17.50
N GLY A 63 -31.02 2.34 16.41
CA GLY A 63 -29.57 2.26 16.20
C GLY A 63 -29.11 0.95 15.57
N LYS A 64 -30.01 0.12 15.03
CA LYS A 64 -29.67 -1.13 14.35
C LYS A 64 -29.39 -0.85 12.88
N ILE A 65 -28.38 -1.54 12.35
CA ILE A 65 -28.01 -1.43 10.95
C ILE A 65 -28.92 -2.35 10.13
N THR A 66 -29.57 -1.79 9.12
CA THR A 66 -30.48 -2.50 8.21
C THR A 66 -29.81 -2.88 6.89
N SER A 67 -28.78 -2.15 6.47
CA SER A 67 -27.92 -2.49 5.33
C SER A 67 -26.53 -1.89 5.49
N SER A 68 -25.50 -2.52 4.92
CA SER A 68 -24.14 -1.97 4.84
C SER A 68 -23.42 -2.47 3.59
N SER A 69 -22.57 -1.63 3.00
CA SER A 69 -21.72 -1.99 1.86
C SER A 69 -20.52 -1.05 1.75
N VAL A 70 -19.46 -1.51 1.08
CA VAL A 70 -18.31 -0.68 0.70
C VAL A 70 -18.63 -0.02 -0.63
N VAL A 71 -18.63 1.32 -0.65
CA VAL A 71 -18.83 2.14 -1.86
C VAL A 71 -17.51 2.39 -2.56
N LYS A 72 -16.41 2.52 -1.80
CA LYS A 72 -15.05 2.66 -2.31
C LYS A 72 -14.12 1.78 -1.49
N SER A 73 -13.44 0.85 -2.15
CA SER A 73 -12.44 0.00 -1.52
C SER A 73 -11.22 0.80 -1.04
N SER A 74 -10.62 0.35 0.05
CA SER A 74 -9.33 0.82 0.56
C SER A 74 -8.13 0.37 -0.26
N GLY A 75 -8.34 -0.53 -1.23
CA GLY A 75 -7.27 -1.22 -1.95
C GLY A 75 -6.78 -2.48 -1.25
N GLU A 76 -7.16 -2.68 0.02
CA GLU A 76 -6.80 -3.85 0.83
C GLU A 76 -8.07 -4.55 1.32
N LEU A 77 -8.25 -5.79 0.88
CA LEU A 77 -9.52 -6.51 1.04
C LEU A 77 -9.83 -6.88 2.49
N ASP A 78 -8.80 -7.17 3.28
CA ASP A 78 -8.94 -7.41 4.72
C ASP A 78 -9.29 -6.13 5.48
N LEU A 79 -8.82 -4.96 5.02
CA LEU A 79 -9.22 -3.65 5.56
C LEU A 79 -10.68 -3.30 5.21
N ASP A 80 -11.14 -3.57 3.99
CA ASP A 80 -12.54 -3.38 3.59
C ASP A 80 -13.51 -4.23 4.41
N GLN A 81 -13.16 -5.49 4.58
CA GLN A 81 -13.94 -6.43 5.38
C GLN A 81 -13.95 -6.01 6.86
N ALA A 82 -12.81 -5.55 7.39
CA ALA A 82 -12.72 -5.04 8.76
C ALA A 82 -13.60 -3.79 8.98
N SER A 83 -13.78 -2.95 7.96
CA SER A 83 -14.68 -1.80 8.00
C SER A 83 -16.16 -2.21 8.08
N LEU A 84 -16.59 -3.23 7.32
CA LEU A 84 -17.94 -3.75 7.42
C LEU A 84 -18.20 -4.46 8.75
N GLU A 85 -17.22 -5.20 9.26
CA GLU A 85 -17.35 -5.85 10.57
C GLU A 85 -17.32 -4.87 11.73
N MET A 86 -16.60 -3.76 11.61
CA MET A 86 -16.65 -2.67 12.59
C MET A 86 -18.09 -2.18 12.75
N LEU A 87 -18.83 -2.03 11.65
CA LEU A 87 -20.25 -1.65 11.68
C LEU A 87 -21.10 -2.71 12.41
N ILE A 88 -20.84 -4.00 12.16
CA ILE A 88 -21.58 -5.10 12.81
C ILE A 88 -21.29 -5.14 14.32
N ARG A 89 -20.02 -5.09 14.72
CA ARG A 89 -19.60 -5.13 16.14
C ARG A 89 -20.05 -3.92 16.93
N ALA A 90 -20.22 -2.78 16.27
CA ALA A 90 -20.65 -1.55 16.91
C ALA A 90 -22.15 -1.51 17.20
N GLN A 91 -22.95 -2.51 16.81
CA GLN A 91 -24.39 -2.50 17.09
C GLN A 91 -24.71 -2.78 18.58
N PRO A 92 -25.72 -2.10 19.15
CA PRO A 92 -26.49 -1.01 18.54
C PRO A 92 -25.68 0.31 18.48
N LEU A 93 -25.88 1.05 17.40
CA LEU A 93 -25.35 2.41 17.21
C LEU A 93 -26.12 3.42 18.06
N PRO A 94 -25.61 4.65 18.25
CA PRO A 94 -26.37 5.70 18.91
C PRO A 94 -27.73 5.90 18.22
N PRO A 95 -28.84 6.01 18.98
CA PRO A 95 -30.17 6.16 18.41
C PRO A 95 -30.30 7.48 17.64
N LEU A 96 -31.07 7.46 16.56
CA LEU A 96 -31.29 8.64 15.72
C LEU A 96 -32.00 9.74 16.53
N PRO A 97 -31.54 11.00 16.46
CA PRO A 97 -32.24 12.15 17.03
C PRO A 97 -33.67 12.28 16.50
N ALA A 98 -34.58 12.82 17.33
CA ALA A 98 -36.01 12.92 17.00
C ALA A 98 -36.30 13.81 15.76
N ASP A 99 -35.38 14.72 15.44
CA ASP A 99 -35.43 15.62 14.29
C ASP A 99 -34.92 14.97 12.98
N MET A 100 -34.28 13.80 13.04
CA MET A 100 -34.00 12.98 11.86
C MET A 100 -35.23 12.11 11.53
N THR A 101 -35.98 12.55 10.51
CA THR A 101 -37.28 11.95 10.16
C THR A 101 -37.19 10.69 9.31
N ASN A 102 -36.07 10.49 8.60
CA ASN A 102 -35.82 9.30 7.79
C ASN A 102 -35.61 8.06 8.67
N ASN A 103 -36.23 6.95 8.28
CA ASN A 103 -36.05 5.66 8.93
C ASN A 103 -36.18 4.52 7.90
N PRO A 104 -35.09 3.83 7.54
CA PRO A 104 -33.74 3.99 8.07
C PRO A 104 -33.02 5.21 7.48
N GLU A 105 -32.16 5.85 8.26
CA GLU A 105 -31.29 6.95 7.82
C GLU A 105 -29.99 6.41 7.24
N LYS A 106 -29.56 6.95 6.08
CA LYS A 106 -28.38 6.47 5.35
C LYS A 106 -27.14 7.32 5.66
N PHE A 107 -26.08 6.67 6.10
CA PHE A 107 -24.76 7.29 6.32
C PHE A 107 -23.75 6.80 5.29
N THR A 108 -22.78 7.65 4.97
CA THR A 108 -21.58 7.29 4.19
C THR A 108 -20.38 7.88 4.90
N LEU A 109 -19.46 7.03 5.37
CA LEU A 109 -18.32 7.43 6.21
C LEU A 109 -17.03 6.75 5.72
N PRO A 110 -15.89 7.44 5.76
CA PRO A 110 -14.59 6.81 5.51
C PRO A 110 -14.11 6.04 6.76
N VAL A 111 -13.52 4.87 6.55
CA VAL A 111 -12.85 4.05 7.57
C VAL A 111 -11.39 3.87 7.15
N ILE A 112 -10.49 4.47 7.93
CA ILE A 112 -9.07 4.59 7.56
C ILE A 112 -8.21 3.68 8.43
N PHE A 113 -7.57 2.66 7.90
CA PHE A 113 -6.57 1.86 8.63
C PHE A 113 -5.15 2.32 8.28
N ARG A 114 -4.32 2.55 9.30
CA ARG A 114 -2.90 2.89 9.16
C ARG A 114 -2.03 1.92 9.95
N SER A 115 -1.07 1.30 9.29
CA SER A 115 -0.14 0.39 9.95
C SER A 115 0.81 1.18 10.85
N LYS A 116 1.40 0.53 11.85
CA LYS A 116 2.38 1.15 12.74
C LYS A 116 3.59 1.69 11.96
N ALA A 117 4.03 0.95 10.93
CA ALA A 117 5.08 1.39 10.01
C ALA A 117 4.65 2.58 9.14
N ALA A 118 3.38 2.65 8.69
CA ALA A 118 2.83 3.81 7.98
C ALA A 118 2.61 5.03 8.89
N MET A 119 2.38 4.81 10.20
CA MET A 119 2.39 5.88 11.20
C MET A 119 3.81 6.38 11.47
N GLU A 120 4.80 5.49 11.52
CA GLU A 120 6.23 5.84 11.67
C GLU A 120 6.78 6.54 10.40
N SER A 121 6.33 6.17 9.20
CA SER A 121 6.65 6.85 7.93
C SER A 121 5.89 8.18 7.73
N SER A 122 4.92 8.48 8.60
CA SER A 122 4.19 9.76 8.61
C SER A 122 4.73 10.74 9.67
N SER A 123 5.79 10.36 10.39
CA SER A 123 6.65 11.38 10.98
C SER A 123 7.28 12.15 9.81
N PRO A 124 7.31 13.49 9.83
CA PRO A 124 8.00 14.23 8.78
C PRO A 124 9.42 13.67 8.74
N ASP A 125 10.00 13.50 7.54
CA ASP A 125 11.28 12.84 7.26
C ASP A 125 12.45 13.60 7.93
N ILE A 126 12.41 13.76 9.24
CA ILE A 126 13.19 14.64 10.08
C ILE A 126 14.40 13.85 10.53
N ASP A 127 15.55 14.23 10.00
CA ASP A 127 16.84 13.73 10.45
C ASP A 127 17.43 14.57 11.59
N LEU A 128 16.91 15.78 11.82
CA LEU A 128 17.33 16.62 12.94
C LEU A 128 16.18 17.47 13.47
N SER A 129 15.92 17.36 14.77
CA SER A 129 15.06 18.27 15.51
C SER A 129 15.83 18.95 16.63
N ALA A 130 15.61 20.24 16.85
CA ALA A 130 16.16 20.97 17.98
C ALA A 130 15.12 21.89 18.62
N PHE A 131 15.11 21.93 19.94
CA PHE A 131 14.20 22.76 20.72
C PHE A 131 14.96 23.86 21.45
N MET A 132 14.42 25.08 21.39
CA MET A 132 15.00 26.29 21.98
C MET A 132 13.95 26.98 22.87
N THR A 133 14.34 27.27 24.11
CA THR A 133 13.56 28.05 25.09
C THR A 133 14.00 29.50 25.08
N GLY A 134 13.04 30.41 25.30
CA GLY A 134 13.30 31.84 25.22
C GLY A 134 12.02 32.64 25.09
N THR A 135 12.13 33.87 24.59
CA THR A 135 11.01 34.80 24.46
C THR A 135 10.96 35.42 23.07
N CYS A 136 9.75 35.57 22.51
CA CYS A 136 9.56 36.38 21.31
C CYS A 136 9.42 37.85 21.70
N LYS A 137 10.40 38.69 21.34
CA LYS A 137 10.28 40.16 21.39
C LYS A 137 9.27 40.67 20.37
N THR A 138 9.19 40.01 19.21
CA THR A 138 8.21 40.34 18.17
C THR A 138 7.74 39.03 17.53
N LEU A 139 6.44 38.87 17.40
CA LEU A 139 5.84 37.85 16.54
C LEU A 139 4.59 38.43 15.90
N LYS A 140 4.70 38.77 14.61
CA LYS A 140 3.58 39.26 13.81
C LYS A 140 3.20 38.22 12.78
N LEU A 141 1.93 37.84 12.74
CA LEU A 141 1.39 36.93 11.73
C LEU A 141 0.29 37.64 10.97
N ALA A 142 0.51 37.86 9.66
CA ALA A 142 -0.36 38.65 8.81
C ALA A 142 -0.77 39.99 9.45
N GLY A 143 0.21 40.70 10.02
CA GLY A 143 0.01 42.01 10.66
C GLY A 143 -0.61 42.01 12.06
N ARG A 144 -0.88 40.85 12.66
CA ARG A 144 -1.38 40.74 14.05
C ARG A 144 -0.28 40.29 15.01
N ASP A 145 -0.17 40.93 16.16
CA ASP A 145 0.82 40.60 17.19
C ASP A 145 0.41 39.36 18.01
N PHE A 146 1.40 38.52 18.32
CA PHE A 146 1.27 37.33 19.16
C PHE A 146 2.44 37.24 20.14
N THR A 147 2.23 36.48 21.22
CA THR A 147 3.29 36.02 22.12
C THR A 147 3.68 34.59 21.78
N CYS A 148 4.91 34.20 22.10
CA CYS A 148 5.40 32.83 21.90
C CYS A 148 6.21 32.36 23.10
N LYS A 149 6.20 31.04 23.33
CA LYS A 149 6.91 30.42 24.45
C LYS A 149 8.18 29.65 24.04
N SER A 150 8.27 29.21 22.79
CA SER A 150 9.40 28.42 22.32
C SER A 150 9.49 28.39 20.79
N VAL A 151 10.69 28.08 20.29
CA VAL A 151 10.95 27.84 18.86
C VAL A 151 11.61 26.47 18.71
N SER A 152 11.11 25.70 17.75
CA SER A 152 11.68 24.42 17.34
C SER A 152 12.26 24.53 15.94
N TYR A 153 13.44 23.97 15.73
CA TYR A 153 14.04 23.77 14.42
C TYR A 153 13.83 22.33 13.98
N PHE A 154 13.40 22.13 12.73
CA PHE A 154 13.30 20.81 12.11
C PHE A 154 13.98 20.83 10.75
N HIS A 155 14.88 19.88 10.51
CA HIS A 155 15.47 19.61 9.21
C HIS A 155 15.00 18.25 8.72
N THR A 156 14.76 18.14 7.41
CA THR A 156 14.33 16.91 6.76
C THR A 156 15.46 16.31 5.95
N LYS A 157 15.47 14.99 5.74
CA LYS A 157 16.45 14.29 4.89
C LYS A 157 16.50 14.82 3.46
N GLN A 158 15.42 15.46 3.01
CA GLN A 158 15.29 16.08 1.69
C GLN A 158 15.87 17.51 1.65
N GLY A 159 16.45 18.01 2.75
CA GLY A 159 17.14 19.30 2.83
C GLY A 159 16.25 20.49 3.25
N ARG A 160 14.94 20.29 3.45
CA ARG A 160 14.04 21.36 3.89
C ARG A 160 14.13 21.57 5.40
N ALA A 161 14.22 22.84 5.80
CA ALA A 161 14.28 23.28 7.19
C ALA A 161 13.06 24.11 7.59
N ASN A 162 12.71 24.07 8.87
CA ASN A 162 11.57 24.77 9.43
C ASN A 162 11.93 25.40 10.79
N PHE A 163 11.64 26.69 10.98
CA PHE A 163 11.55 27.30 12.30
C PHE A 163 10.08 27.34 12.72
N THR A 164 9.70 26.49 13.67
CA THR A 164 8.33 26.33 14.16
C THR A 164 8.17 27.01 15.50
N VAL A 165 7.25 27.97 15.56
CA VAL A 165 6.98 28.80 16.73
C VAL A 165 5.69 28.31 17.38
N VAL A 166 5.74 28.07 18.68
CA VAL A 166 4.57 27.74 19.49
C VAL A 166 3.96 29.04 19.99
N LEU A 167 2.73 29.34 19.57
CA LEU A 167 2.00 30.52 20.01
C LEU A 167 1.57 30.35 21.46
N ASP A 168 1.76 31.39 22.27
CA ASP A 168 1.33 31.43 23.67
C ASP A 168 -0.03 32.14 23.74
N ASN A 169 -1.12 31.36 23.60
CA ASN A 169 -2.49 31.85 23.69
C ASN A 169 -3.26 31.05 24.75
N THR A 170 -3.72 31.71 25.80
CA THR A 170 -4.47 31.09 26.91
C THR A 170 -5.88 30.65 26.55
N ALA A 171 -6.37 31.00 25.35
CA ALA A 171 -7.71 30.63 24.86
C ALA A 171 -7.72 29.43 23.88
N ASP A 172 -6.57 28.91 23.45
CA ASP A 172 -6.51 27.85 22.43
C ASP A 172 -5.27 26.94 22.53
N ASP A 173 -5.49 25.66 22.84
CA ASP A 173 -4.44 24.63 22.90
C ASP A 173 -3.98 24.20 21.49
N GLY A 174 -2.82 24.68 21.02
CA GLY A 174 -2.05 24.00 19.97
C GLY A 174 -1.84 24.74 18.64
N HIS A 175 -1.80 26.06 18.65
CA HIS A 175 -1.43 26.83 17.46
C HIS A 175 0.10 26.87 17.28
N VAL A 176 0.57 26.37 16.13
CA VAL A 176 1.98 26.49 15.72
C VAL A 176 2.08 27.10 14.34
N VAL A 177 3.09 27.91 14.14
CA VAL A 177 3.42 28.49 12.82
C VAL A 177 4.83 28.12 12.45
N SER A 178 5.06 27.69 11.21
CA SER A 178 6.40 27.37 10.73
C SER A 178 6.82 28.26 9.57
N PHE A 179 8.02 28.82 9.69
CA PHE A 179 8.75 29.44 8.59
C PHE A 179 9.54 28.33 7.87
N SER A 180 9.17 27.99 6.64
CA SER A 180 9.71 26.83 5.92
C SER A 180 10.51 27.22 4.68
N GLY A 181 11.66 26.59 4.49
CA GLY A 181 12.55 26.84 3.35
C GLY A 181 13.36 25.61 2.95
N ALA A 182 13.60 25.44 1.65
CA ALA A 182 14.38 24.31 1.12
C ALA A 182 15.90 24.56 1.07
N ASN A 183 16.34 25.81 1.14
CA ASN A 183 17.69 26.21 0.74
C ASN A 183 18.46 26.92 1.87
N GLY A 184 18.45 26.32 3.05
CA GLY A 184 19.18 26.84 4.20
C GLY A 184 20.69 26.82 4.00
N ARG A 185 21.40 27.85 4.46
CA ARG A 185 22.85 27.96 4.35
C ARG A 185 23.49 28.41 5.65
N LYS A 186 24.62 27.80 5.98
CA LYS A 186 25.51 28.28 7.04
C LYS A 186 26.42 29.35 6.45
N VAL A 187 26.28 30.59 6.91
CA VAL A 187 27.10 31.72 6.44
C VAL A 187 28.45 31.71 7.14
N ASN A 188 28.47 31.45 8.45
CA ASN A 188 29.65 31.20 9.26
C ASN A 188 29.28 30.34 10.49
N GLU A 189 30.18 30.15 11.45
CA GLU A 189 29.93 29.29 12.61
C GLU A 189 28.74 29.71 13.48
N ASP A 190 28.46 31.01 13.54
CA ASP A 190 27.45 31.61 14.40
C ASP A 190 26.27 32.19 13.63
N LEU A 191 26.19 32.00 12.31
CA LEU A 191 25.11 32.54 11.47
C LEU A 191 24.63 31.52 10.45
N TYR A 192 23.34 31.20 10.55
CA TYR A 192 22.60 30.40 9.59
C TYR A 192 21.46 31.22 8.98
N GLU A 193 21.32 31.17 7.66
CA GLU A 193 20.28 31.85 6.91
C GLU A 193 19.40 30.84 6.19
N LEU A 194 18.09 31.00 6.34
CA LEU A 194 17.08 30.17 5.68
C LEU A 194 16.16 31.06 4.83
N PRO A 195 16.31 31.04 3.49
CA PRO A 195 15.32 31.63 2.59
C PRO A 195 13.97 30.91 2.76
N ILE A 196 12.91 31.67 3.01
CA ILE A 196 11.57 31.16 3.24
C ILE A 196 10.79 31.20 1.93
N ASP A 197 10.22 30.05 1.56
CA ASP A 197 9.37 29.89 0.36
C ASP A 197 7.88 29.69 0.71
N ARG A 198 7.58 29.40 1.97
CA ARG A 198 6.20 29.23 2.48
C ARG A 198 6.11 29.39 3.99
N MET A 199 4.99 29.95 4.42
CA MET A 199 4.53 29.89 5.80
C MET A 199 3.58 28.69 5.97
N LEU A 200 3.74 27.95 7.07
CA LEU A 200 2.86 26.85 7.44
C LEU A 200 2.05 27.28 8.67
N LEU A 201 0.78 27.59 8.47
CA LEU A 201 -0.10 28.00 9.57
C LEU A 201 -0.85 26.77 10.08
N ASN A 202 -0.54 26.29 11.28
CA ASN A 202 -1.20 25.11 11.86
C ASN A 202 -2.08 25.51 13.04
N SER A 203 -3.33 25.06 13.00
CA SER A 203 -4.36 25.35 13.99
C SER A 203 -5.16 24.08 14.28
N LYS A 204 -5.72 23.97 15.48
CA LYS A 204 -6.51 22.82 15.93
C LYS A 204 -7.72 22.53 15.03
N ASP A 205 -8.30 23.57 14.45
CA ASP A 205 -9.51 23.50 13.61
C ASP A 205 -9.21 23.27 12.12
N ARG A 206 -7.95 23.04 11.77
CA ARG A 206 -7.57 22.82 10.38
C ARG A 206 -8.10 21.51 9.84
N PRO A 207 -8.44 21.48 8.54
CA PRO A 207 -8.84 20.24 7.88
C PRO A 207 -7.80 19.16 8.14
N LYS A 208 -8.25 18.07 8.73
CA LYS A 208 -7.38 16.95 9.06
C LYS A 208 -7.33 16.02 7.87
N ILE A 209 -6.15 15.84 7.29
CA ILE A 209 -5.92 14.76 6.33
C ILE A 209 -5.43 13.58 7.15
N SER A 210 -6.25 12.54 7.21
CA SER A 210 -5.97 11.34 8.00
C SER A 210 -5.75 11.58 9.51
N GLY A 211 -6.57 12.45 10.11
CA GLY A 211 -6.56 12.70 11.55
C GLY A 211 -5.47 13.67 12.05
N LEU A 212 -4.52 14.06 11.19
CA LEU A 212 -3.52 15.07 11.49
C LEU A 212 -3.95 16.44 10.91
N PRO A 213 -3.91 17.53 11.70
CA PRO A 213 -4.17 18.88 11.19
C PRO A 213 -3.19 19.22 10.06
N VAL A 214 -3.70 19.55 8.87
CA VAL A 214 -2.85 19.96 7.75
C VAL A 214 -2.63 21.47 7.83
N PRO A 215 -1.37 21.94 7.86
CA PRO A 215 -1.09 23.36 7.89
C PRO A 215 -1.57 24.04 6.61
N LEU A 216 -1.87 25.34 6.69
CA LEU A 216 -2.23 26.17 5.53
C LEU A 216 -0.89 26.58 5.00
N VAL A 217 -0.62 26.17 3.78
CA VAL A 217 0.57 26.58 3.09
C VAL A 217 0.25 27.92 2.47
N GLU A 218 0.82 28.97 3.04
CA GLU A 218 0.80 30.30 2.47
C GLU A 218 2.11 30.51 1.70
N PRO A 219 2.08 30.59 0.35
CA PRO A 219 3.26 30.92 -0.41
C PRO A 219 3.80 32.28 0.02
N SER A 220 5.07 32.33 0.41
CA SER A 220 5.68 33.55 0.95
C SER A 220 7.13 33.64 0.56
N ALA A 221 7.69 34.86 0.61
CA ALA A 221 9.08 35.11 0.31
C ALA A 221 9.72 35.91 1.44
N GLY A 222 10.90 35.51 1.85
CA GLY A 222 11.67 36.23 2.86
C GLY A 222 12.84 35.43 3.37
N ILE A 223 13.34 35.80 4.55
CA ILE A 223 14.50 35.16 5.14
C ILE A 223 14.35 35.05 6.65
N CYS A 224 14.79 33.92 7.18
CA CYS A 224 15.07 33.72 8.59
C CYS A 224 16.58 33.68 8.81
N LYS A 225 17.06 34.32 9.88
CA LYS A 225 18.44 34.28 10.34
C LYS A 225 18.48 33.75 11.76
N GLN A 226 19.28 32.71 11.97
CA GLN A 226 19.61 32.19 13.29
C GLN A 226 21.03 32.63 13.64
N LEU A 227 21.17 33.23 14.82
CA LEU A 227 22.45 33.60 15.41
C LEU A 227 22.83 32.63 16.53
N GLY A 228 24.10 32.27 16.60
CA GLY A 228 24.69 31.34 17.56
C GLY A 228 25.14 30.00 16.95
N ASN A 229 26.01 29.32 17.67
CA ASN A 229 26.65 28.08 17.27
C ASN A 229 25.77 26.86 17.60
N PHE A 230 25.10 26.34 16.55
CA PHE A 230 24.21 25.19 16.68
C PHE A 230 24.94 23.90 17.12
N PRO A 231 26.13 23.53 16.57
CA PRO A 231 26.93 22.42 17.10
C PRO A 231 27.33 22.55 18.57
N ALA A 232 27.68 23.76 19.03
CA ALA A 232 27.97 24.05 20.44
C ALA A 232 26.71 24.14 21.32
N ARG A 233 25.52 23.93 20.73
CA ARG A 233 24.21 24.00 21.38
C ARG A 233 23.87 25.38 21.95
N GLN A 234 24.47 26.43 21.39
CA GLN A 234 24.33 27.81 21.83
C GLN A 234 23.68 28.65 20.73
N VAL A 235 22.35 28.69 20.68
CA VAL A 235 21.62 29.61 19.80
C VAL A 235 21.20 30.83 20.62
N SER A 236 21.52 32.03 20.13
CA SER A 236 21.24 33.30 20.82
C SER A 236 19.93 33.93 20.37
N SER A 237 19.64 33.95 19.06
CA SER A 237 18.41 34.53 18.54
C SER A 237 18.01 33.98 17.17
N ILE A 238 16.73 34.13 16.85
CA ILE A 238 16.16 33.84 15.52
C ILE A 238 15.32 35.03 15.08
N THR A 239 15.63 35.57 13.90
CA THR A 239 14.87 36.67 13.30
C THR A 239 14.33 36.24 11.95
N CYS A 240 13.07 36.53 11.65
CA CYS A 240 12.47 36.27 10.35
C CYS A 240 11.73 37.51 9.85
N THR A 241 11.85 37.79 8.56
CA THR A 241 11.07 38.81 7.86
C THR A 241 10.59 38.22 6.55
N VAL A 242 9.28 38.00 6.46
CA VAL A 242 8.63 37.27 5.37
C VAL A 242 7.35 37.99 4.94
N MET A 243 7.05 37.96 3.65
CA MET A 243 5.85 38.57 3.08
C MET A 243 5.15 37.58 2.14
N ASP A 244 3.82 37.50 2.21
CA ASP A 244 3.03 36.71 1.26
C ASP A 244 2.75 37.47 -0.05
N ARG A 245 2.05 36.80 -0.98
CA ARG A 245 1.66 37.41 -2.27
C ARG A 245 0.66 38.56 -2.14
N ASN A 246 -0.07 38.63 -1.03
CA ASN A 246 -1.08 39.65 -0.75
C ASN A 246 -0.49 40.87 -0.02
N GLY A 247 0.81 40.85 0.28
CA GLY A 247 1.52 41.91 1.01
C GLY A 247 1.41 41.79 2.53
N ASN A 248 0.85 40.70 3.07
CA ASN A 248 0.80 40.48 4.51
C ASN A 248 2.19 40.11 5.02
N GLN A 249 2.58 40.71 6.14
CA GLN A 249 3.89 40.52 6.75
C GLN A 249 3.85 39.49 7.88
N TYR A 250 4.92 38.70 7.94
CA TYR A 250 5.21 37.70 8.97
C TYR A 250 6.59 37.99 9.54
N GLU A 251 6.64 38.37 10.81
CA GLU A 251 7.86 38.77 11.50
C GLU A 251 8.07 37.93 12.75
N LEU A 252 9.31 37.50 12.98
CA LEU A 252 9.74 36.83 14.20
C LEU A 252 11.00 37.51 14.70
N ALA A 253 11.06 37.80 16.00
CA ALA A 253 12.28 38.14 16.72
C ALA A 253 12.26 37.38 18.04
N PHE A 254 12.95 36.24 18.07
CA PHE A 254 13.09 35.36 19.23
C PHE A 254 14.48 35.52 19.84
N GLU A 255 14.54 35.64 21.16
CA GLU A 255 15.76 35.61 21.94
C GLU A 255 15.77 34.41 22.88
N SER A 256 16.84 33.62 22.82
CA SER A 256 17.06 32.47 23.68
C SER A 256 17.28 32.91 25.12
N ASP A 257 16.86 32.09 26.08
CA ASP A 257 17.16 32.30 27.51
C ASP A 257 18.59 31.88 27.90
N GLY A 258 19.38 31.39 26.94
CA GLY A 258 20.75 30.93 27.15
C GLY A 258 20.87 29.45 27.52
N SER A 259 19.75 28.73 27.67
CA SER A 259 19.76 27.28 27.91
C SER A 259 20.32 26.53 26.69
N PRO A 260 21.10 25.45 26.88
CA PRO A 260 21.58 24.64 25.77
C PRO A 260 20.43 24.04 24.95
N ILE A 261 20.53 24.11 23.62
CA ILE A 261 19.48 23.55 22.74
C ILE A 261 19.36 22.04 22.94
N SER A 262 18.13 21.54 22.97
CA SER A 262 17.88 20.09 23.02
C SER A 262 17.74 19.55 21.61
N ALA A 263 18.77 18.88 21.09
CA ALA A 263 18.78 18.31 19.74
C ALA A 263 18.61 16.78 19.76
N LYS A 264 17.79 16.25 18.85
CA LYS A 264 17.61 14.81 18.58
C LYS A 264 17.85 14.54 17.09
N GLY A 265 18.80 13.65 16.79
CA GLY A 265 19.03 13.07 15.46
C GLY A 265 18.67 11.57 15.44
N PRO A 266 18.84 10.86 14.29
CA PRO A 266 18.54 9.44 14.18
C PRO A 266 19.27 8.61 15.25
N LYS A 267 18.57 7.64 15.83
CA LYS A 267 19.10 6.66 16.78
C LYS A 267 19.98 5.67 16.01
N ASP A 268 21.20 6.08 15.68
CA ASP A 268 22.39 5.24 15.47
C ASP A 268 23.46 6.09 14.77
N GLU A 269 23.94 7.12 15.46
CA GLU A 269 25.32 7.60 15.32
C GLU A 269 25.56 8.66 16.41
N ARG A 270 26.62 8.45 17.20
CA ARG A 270 27.20 9.54 18.00
C ARG A 270 27.48 10.69 17.05
N ILE A 271 27.17 11.92 17.48
CA ILE A 271 27.52 13.17 16.80
C ILE A 271 29.00 13.10 16.39
N SER A 272 29.24 12.70 15.14
CA SER A 272 30.57 12.55 14.56
C SER A 272 30.47 13.06 13.13
N GLN A 273 30.76 14.36 13.00
CA GLN A 273 31.40 14.96 11.84
C GLN A 273 31.05 14.33 10.47
N SER A 274 29.82 14.48 10.01
CA SER A 274 29.53 14.46 8.58
C SER A 274 29.18 15.87 8.14
N THR A 275 30.18 16.54 7.56
CA THR A 275 30.03 17.83 6.90
C THR A 275 29.01 17.66 5.77
N PRO A 276 27.88 18.37 5.75
CA PRO A 276 26.92 18.24 4.66
C PRO A 276 27.59 18.72 3.37
N THR A 277 27.64 17.83 2.39
CA THR A 277 28.16 18.10 1.06
C THR A 277 27.24 19.09 0.35
N ILE A 278 27.60 20.37 0.43
CA ILE A 278 26.96 21.46 -0.31
C ILE A 278 27.55 21.45 -1.73
N SER A 279 26.77 20.96 -2.70
CA SER A 279 27.12 21.10 -4.11
C SER A 279 26.69 22.48 -4.63
N GLN A 280 27.52 23.04 -5.49
CA GLN A 280 27.50 24.42 -5.97
C GLN A 280 26.35 24.69 -6.96
N THR A 281 25.97 25.96 -7.03
CA THR A 281 24.89 26.58 -7.82
C THR A 281 24.91 26.25 -9.33
N PRO A 282 23.75 26.36 -10.01
CA PRO A 282 23.52 27.60 -10.78
C PRO A 282 22.28 28.41 -10.36
N THR A 283 22.43 29.71 -10.53
CA THR A 283 21.56 30.87 -10.30
C THR A 283 20.17 30.75 -10.98
N PRO A 284 19.11 31.42 -10.47
CA PRO A 284 17.74 31.19 -10.90
C PRO A 284 17.43 31.87 -12.24
N SER A 285 16.94 31.07 -13.18
CA SER A 285 16.30 31.53 -14.41
C SER A 285 14.85 31.07 -14.38
N LYS A 286 13.91 32.02 -14.56
CA LYS A 286 12.52 31.71 -14.88
C LYS A 286 12.49 30.84 -16.15
N SER A 287 12.16 29.57 -16.03
CA SER A 287 11.71 28.79 -17.19
C SER A 287 10.75 27.71 -16.74
N SER A 288 9.49 27.84 -17.14
CA SER A 288 8.65 26.68 -17.43
C SER A 288 9.48 25.71 -18.29
N VAL A 289 9.58 24.44 -17.91
CA VAL A 289 10.30 23.43 -18.68
C VAL A 289 9.84 23.48 -20.14
N SER A 290 10.74 23.80 -21.07
CA SER A 290 10.39 23.91 -22.49
C SER A 290 10.31 22.51 -23.10
N LEU A 291 9.14 21.89 -23.02
CA LEU A 291 8.86 20.64 -23.73
C LEU A 291 8.86 20.85 -25.26
N PRO A 292 9.36 19.89 -26.06
CA PRO A 292 9.17 19.86 -27.50
C PRO A 292 7.69 20.05 -27.89
N PRO A 293 7.36 20.78 -28.99
CA PRO A 293 5.99 21.11 -29.34
C PRO A 293 5.04 19.90 -29.45
N ALA A 294 5.53 18.78 -29.99
CA ALA A 294 4.75 17.55 -30.13
C ALA A 294 4.37 16.93 -28.78
N ILE A 295 5.33 16.87 -27.85
CA ILE A 295 5.11 16.35 -26.49
C ILE A 295 4.13 17.25 -25.75
N ARG A 296 4.36 18.57 -25.80
CA ARG A 296 3.47 19.54 -25.15
C ARG A 296 2.03 19.49 -25.68
N ALA A 297 1.86 19.34 -26.99
CA ALA A 297 0.53 19.22 -27.59
C ALA A 297 -0.19 17.96 -27.11
N ALA A 298 0.50 16.81 -27.10
CA ALA A 298 -0.06 15.54 -26.63
C ALA A 298 -0.38 15.56 -25.12
N THR A 299 0.49 16.12 -24.29
CA THR A 299 0.22 16.27 -22.85
C THR A 299 -1.00 17.16 -22.59
N ASN A 300 -1.12 18.28 -23.32
CA ASN A 300 -2.28 19.17 -23.20
C ASN A 300 -3.59 18.51 -23.65
N GLU A 301 -3.54 17.64 -24.66
CA GLU A 301 -4.70 16.87 -25.10
C GLU A 301 -5.18 15.91 -24.01
N GLU A 302 -4.26 15.21 -23.34
CA GLU A 302 -4.56 14.30 -22.24
C GLU A 302 -5.10 15.02 -20.99
N MET A 303 -4.65 16.26 -20.74
CA MET A 303 -5.12 17.12 -19.64
C MET A 303 -6.52 17.71 -19.88
N LYS A 304 -7.01 17.70 -21.13
CA LYS A 304 -8.21 18.42 -21.56
C LYS A 304 -9.47 17.95 -20.86
N ASP A 305 -9.58 16.64 -20.62
CA ASP A 305 -10.79 16.01 -20.07
C ASP A 305 -11.01 16.30 -18.59
N CYS A 306 -9.95 16.69 -17.86
CA CYS A 306 -10.00 16.90 -16.41
C CYS A 306 -9.64 18.32 -15.97
N GLY A 307 -9.47 19.25 -16.91
CA GLY A 307 -9.37 20.69 -16.64
C GLY A 307 -8.02 21.16 -16.11
N ALA A 308 -6.99 20.32 -16.15
CA ALA A 308 -5.62 20.72 -15.84
C ALA A 308 -5.11 21.71 -16.91
N LYS A 309 -4.39 22.76 -16.50
CA LYS A 309 -3.93 23.85 -17.41
C LYS A 309 -2.42 24.04 -17.46
N GLU A 310 -1.70 23.52 -16.47
CA GLU A 310 -0.25 23.69 -16.34
C GLU A 310 0.43 22.33 -16.17
N ILE A 311 1.63 22.21 -16.73
CA ILE A 311 2.50 21.03 -16.58
C ILE A 311 3.60 21.44 -15.57
N PRO A 312 3.59 20.92 -14.33
CA PRO A 312 4.61 21.23 -13.34
C PRO A 312 5.99 20.74 -13.80
N GLU A 313 7.06 21.44 -13.43
CA GLU A 313 8.44 21.00 -13.71
C GLU A 313 8.72 19.60 -13.12
N ALA A 314 8.17 19.33 -11.92
CA ALA A 314 8.26 18.02 -11.28
C ALA A 314 7.58 16.87 -12.04
N ALA A 315 6.69 17.19 -13.00
CA ALA A 315 6.05 16.20 -13.86
C ALA A 315 6.92 15.79 -15.05
N VAL A 316 8.03 16.48 -15.30
CA VAL A 316 8.90 16.24 -16.47
C VAL A 316 10.25 15.73 -15.99
N THR A 317 10.59 14.51 -16.40
CA THR A 317 11.97 14.01 -16.28
C THR A 317 12.62 14.02 -17.65
N SER A 318 13.82 14.60 -17.76
CA SER A 318 14.63 14.63 -18.99
C SER A 318 15.88 13.78 -18.79
N LEU A 319 16.04 12.71 -19.56
CA LEU A 319 17.19 11.82 -19.52
C LEU A 319 17.27 10.99 -20.80
N ASP A 320 18.47 10.64 -21.26
CA ASP A 320 18.68 9.75 -22.42
C ASP A 320 18.27 8.30 -22.07
N LEU A 321 17.11 7.84 -22.58
CA LEU A 321 16.55 6.53 -22.27
C LEU A 321 17.14 5.42 -23.15
N ASN A 322 17.39 5.71 -24.43
CA ASN A 322 17.83 4.71 -25.42
C ASN A 322 19.36 4.70 -25.65
N GLY A 323 20.10 5.59 -24.99
CA GLY A 323 21.55 5.69 -25.09
C GLY A 323 22.05 6.31 -26.39
N ASP A 324 21.23 7.06 -27.11
CA ASP A 324 21.60 7.70 -28.39
C ASP A 324 22.28 9.07 -28.22
N GLY A 325 22.41 9.55 -26.98
CA GLY A 325 23.02 10.82 -26.62
C GLY A 325 22.07 12.02 -26.71
N VAL A 326 20.80 11.82 -27.05
CA VAL A 326 19.74 12.84 -27.03
C VAL A 326 18.87 12.63 -25.80
N ASN A 327 18.52 13.72 -25.11
CA ASN A 327 17.64 13.62 -23.95
C ASN A 327 16.21 13.28 -24.37
N ASP A 328 15.66 12.25 -23.74
CA ASP A 328 14.28 11.81 -23.84
C ASP A 328 13.44 12.37 -22.68
N TYR A 329 12.11 12.22 -22.75
CA TYR A 329 11.20 12.81 -21.78
C TYR A 329 10.24 11.80 -21.17
N ILE A 330 10.12 11.83 -19.85
CA ILE A 330 9.06 11.13 -19.10
C ILE A 330 8.09 12.17 -18.59
N ILE A 331 6.80 12.01 -18.91
CA ILE A 331 5.71 12.84 -18.40
C ILE A 331 4.93 12.04 -17.35
N ASP A 332 5.00 12.49 -16.09
CA ASP A 332 4.32 11.88 -14.96
C ASP A 332 3.01 12.60 -14.64
N PHE A 333 1.90 12.03 -15.12
CA PHE A 333 0.58 12.64 -14.91
C PHE A 333 0.11 12.60 -13.46
N GLU A 334 0.74 11.79 -12.59
CA GLU A 334 0.49 11.84 -11.15
C GLU A 334 0.80 13.22 -10.58
N LYS A 335 1.91 13.82 -11.02
CA LYS A 335 2.33 15.16 -10.61
C LYS A 335 1.51 16.27 -11.26
N ILE A 336 0.95 16.02 -12.45
CA ILE A 336 0.06 16.96 -13.14
C ILE A 336 -1.33 16.97 -12.49
N PHE A 337 -1.83 15.81 -12.10
CA PHE A 337 -3.17 15.67 -11.51
C PHE A 337 -3.19 15.98 -10.01
N GLU A 338 -2.02 16.11 -9.38
CA GLU A 338 -1.88 16.49 -7.98
C GLU A 338 -2.59 17.85 -7.74
N ASN A 339 -3.69 17.80 -6.97
CA ASN A 339 -4.55 18.95 -6.64
C ASN A 339 -5.42 19.51 -7.76
N VAL A 340 -5.64 18.78 -8.87
CA VAL A 340 -6.59 19.19 -9.92
C VAL A 340 -7.95 18.51 -9.73
N SER A 341 -8.98 19.30 -9.38
CA SER A 341 -10.34 18.79 -9.17
C SER A 341 -10.93 18.20 -10.46
N GLY A 342 -11.24 16.90 -10.45
CA GLY A 342 -11.76 16.16 -11.61
C GLY A 342 -10.74 15.23 -12.27
N CYS A 343 -9.44 15.38 -11.99
CA CYS A 343 -8.44 14.41 -12.37
C CYS A 343 -8.26 13.40 -11.21
N SER A 344 -8.44 12.10 -11.46
CA SER A 344 -8.15 11.08 -10.44
C SER A 344 -7.47 9.87 -11.06
N CYS A 345 -6.41 9.41 -10.41
CA CYS A 345 -5.74 8.18 -10.79
C CYS A 345 -6.44 7.00 -10.11
N GLY A 346 -6.77 5.98 -10.90
CA GLY A 346 -7.37 4.75 -10.39
C GLY A 346 -6.34 3.84 -9.71
N SER A 347 -6.76 2.64 -9.30
CA SER A 347 -5.88 1.64 -8.64
C SER A 347 -4.72 1.15 -9.52
N ALA A 348 -4.80 1.31 -10.84
CA ALA A 348 -3.69 1.05 -11.78
C ALA A 348 -2.65 2.18 -11.82
N GLY A 349 -2.85 3.26 -11.07
CA GLY A 349 -2.01 4.45 -11.07
C GLY A 349 -2.38 5.47 -12.16
N CYS A 350 -1.46 6.41 -12.40
CA CYS A 350 -1.64 7.50 -13.37
C CYS A 350 -0.97 7.15 -14.70
N PRO A 351 -1.44 7.72 -15.82
CA PRO A 351 -0.71 7.62 -17.08
C PRO A 351 0.75 8.09 -16.90
N ARG A 352 1.69 7.37 -17.50
CA ARG A 352 3.08 7.82 -17.65
C ARG A 352 3.51 7.66 -19.09
N ASP A 353 3.89 8.77 -19.70
CA ASP A 353 4.33 8.78 -21.09
C ASP A 353 5.85 8.82 -21.16
N PHE A 354 6.44 7.93 -21.96
CA PHE A 354 7.86 7.89 -22.27
C PHE A 354 8.03 8.30 -23.74
N TRP A 355 8.66 9.44 -23.96
CA TRP A 355 8.92 10.02 -25.27
C TRP A 355 10.39 9.88 -25.62
N VAL A 356 10.69 9.07 -26.62
CA VAL A 356 12.07 8.75 -27.02
C VAL A 356 12.38 9.38 -28.36
N SER A 357 13.60 9.89 -28.50
CA SER A 357 14.07 10.57 -29.69
C SER A 357 14.16 9.59 -30.87
N GLU A 358 13.73 10.06 -32.04
CA GLU A 358 13.82 9.33 -33.29
C GLU A 358 13.98 10.31 -34.46
N THR A 359 15.14 10.29 -35.12
CA THR A 359 15.39 11.04 -36.37
C THR A 359 14.97 12.53 -36.32
N GLY A 360 15.35 13.24 -35.26
CA GLY A 360 15.06 14.67 -35.09
C GLY A 360 13.64 15.00 -34.62
N SER A 361 12.86 13.98 -34.23
CA SER A 361 11.55 14.11 -33.56
C SER A 361 11.50 13.22 -32.30
N PHE A 362 10.34 13.12 -31.67
CA PHE A 362 10.08 12.26 -30.51
C PHE A 362 8.87 11.36 -30.77
N VAL A 363 8.96 10.10 -30.33
CA VAL A 363 7.87 9.12 -30.40
C VAL A 363 7.46 8.75 -28.99
N LYS A 364 6.14 8.70 -28.73
CA LYS A 364 5.59 8.15 -27.48
C LYS A 364 5.82 6.63 -27.48
N SER A 365 6.97 6.23 -26.99
CA SER A 365 7.50 4.86 -27.00
C SER A 365 6.74 3.94 -26.06
N PHE A 366 6.25 4.48 -24.94
CA PHE A 366 5.42 3.76 -23.97
C PHE A 366 4.42 4.73 -23.30
N SER A 367 3.20 4.25 -23.08
CA SER A 367 2.15 4.98 -22.35
C SER A 367 1.16 4.01 -21.74
N GLN A 368 1.12 3.95 -20.41
CA GLN A 368 0.17 3.14 -19.64
C GLN A 368 -0.10 3.76 -18.27
N LYS A 369 -1.16 3.28 -17.59
CA LYS A 369 -1.40 3.58 -16.18
C LYS A 369 -0.42 2.78 -15.31
N ILE A 370 0.41 3.49 -14.57
CA ILE A 370 1.50 2.96 -13.77
C ILE A 370 1.38 3.51 -12.35
N GLN A 371 1.53 2.63 -11.35
CA GLN A 371 1.48 3.00 -9.93
C GLN A 371 2.76 3.74 -9.49
N GLY A 372 3.90 3.39 -10.09
CA GLY A 372 5.18 4.03 -9.78
C GLY A 372 6.30 3.67 -10.76
N ILE A 373 7.30 4.55 -10.88
CA ILE A 373 8.64 4.18 -11.35
C ILE A 373 9.42 3.78 -10.11
N GLU A 374 9.75 2.50 -10.00
CA GLU A 374 10.45 1.93 -8.84
C GLU A 374 11.92 2.32 -8.83
N ARG A 375 12.55 2.31 -10.00
CA ARG A 375 13.95 2.70 -10.20
C ARG A 375 14.25 2.92 -11.68
N ILE A 376 15.28 3.72 -11.92
CA ILE A 376 15.92 3.87 -13.23
C ILE A 376 17.38 3.45 -13.04
N GLU A 377 17.83 2.49 -13.83
CA GLU A 377 19.18 1.90 -13.75
C GLU A 377 19.96 2.19 -15.04
N ASN A 378 21.21 2.63 -14.90
CA ASN A 378 22.12 2.83 -16.04
C ASN A 378 22.49 1.48 -16.66
N GLY A 379 22.07 1.24 -17.90
CA GLY A 379 22.40 0.06 -18.69
C GLY A 379 23.51 0.31 -19.72
N LEU A 380 24.00 -0.77 -20.34
CA LEU A 380 25.06 -0.73 -21.35
C LEU A 380 24.61 -0.13 -22.70
N GLN A 381 23.31 -0.02 -22.95
CA GLN A 381 22.69 0.46 -24.20
C GLN A 381 21.59 1.51 -23.91
N GLY A 382 21.79 2.34 -22.89
CA GLY A 382 20.76 3.25 -22.39
C GLY A 382 20.17 2.80 -21.06
N GLN A 383 19.07 3.40 -20.67
CA GLN A 383 18.47 3.22 -19.35
C GLN A 383 17.59 1.98 -19.28
N THR A 384 17.52 1.40 -18.09
CA THR A 384 16.55 0.38 -17.74
C THR A 384 15.59 0.97 -16.73
N VAL A 385 14.30 1.06 -17.09
CA VAL A 385 13.28 1.62 -16.20
C VAL A 385 12.44 0.49 -15.64
N ILE A 386 12.35 0.39 -14.31
CA ILE A 386 11.46 -0.57 -13.66
C ILE A 386 10.20 0.15 -13.20
N LEU A 387 9.06 -0.37 -13.67
CA LEU A 387 7.74 0.17 -13.41
C LEU A 387 6.94 -0.79 -12.54
N GLY A 388 6.19 -0.26 -11.58
CA GLY A 388 5.21 -0.99 -10.77
C GLY A 388 3.78 -0.69 -11.20
N THR A 389 2.95 -1.72 -11.32
CA THR A 389 1.50 -1.57 -11.55
C THR A 389 0.71 -2.71 -10.88
N HIS A 390 -0.61 -2.68 -11.05
CA HIS A 390 -1.55 -3.60 -10.43
C HIS A 390 -1.32 -5.06 -10.86
N GLY A 391 -1.44 -5.99 -9.90
CA GLY A 391 -1.16 -7.42 -10.09
C GLY A 391 -1.95 -8.10 -11.21
N SER A 392 -3.17 -7.62 -11.47
CA SER A 392 -4.03 -8.12 -12.55
C SER A 392 -3.40 -7.95 -13.95
N THR A 393 -2.44 -7.04 -14.10
CA THR A 393 -1.71 -6.83 -15.36
C THR A 393 -0.72 -7.97 -15.63
N CYS A 394 -0.26 -8.65 -14.58
CA CYS A 394 0.59 -9.87 -14.63
C CYS A 394 -0.24 -11.13 -14.29
N ASN A 395 -1.57 -11.08 -14.42
CA ASN A 395 -2.53 -12.12 -13.99
C ASN A 395 -2.41 -12.58 -12.52
N GLN A 396 -1.75 -11.79 -11.68
CA GLN A 396 -1.71 -12.01 -10.24
C GLN A 396 -2.97 -11.41 -9.57
N VAL A 397 -3.17 -11.72 -8.29
CA VAL A 397 -4.17 -11.03 -7.47
C VAL A 397 -3.91 -9.52 -7.55
N GLY A 398 -4.95 -8.70 -7.66
CA GLY A 398 -4.81 -7.24 -7.81
C GLY A 398 -3.94 -6.55 -6.75
N SER A 399 -3.88 -7.13 -5.55
CA SER A 399 -3.04 -6.70 -4.42
C SER A 399 -1.55 -7.04 -4.55
N ASN A 400 -1.15 -7.85 -5.54
CA ASN A 400 0.25 -8.18 -5.79
C ASN A 400 0.88 -7.09 -6.67
N ALA A 401 2.12 -6.70 -6.38
CA ALA A 401 2.84 -5.80 -7.28
C ALA A 401 3.21 -6.54 -8.57
N CYS A 402 2.89 -5.96 -9.72
CA CYS A 402 3.31 -6.42 -11.04
C CYS A 402 4.38 -5.46 -11.54
N TYR A 403 5.59 -5.98 -11.75
CA TYR A 403 6.72 -5.17 -12.17
C TYR A 403 7.04 -5.43 -13.64
N PHE A 404 7.32 -4.36 -14.38
CA PHE A 404 7.81 -4.40 -15.75
C PHE A 404 9.16 -3.73 -15.83
N LYS A 405 10.02 -4.28 -16.66
CA LYS A 405 11.28 -3.69 -17.07
C LYS A 405 11.12 -3.16 -18.48
N LEU A 406 11.38 -1.87 -18.65
CA LEU A 406 11.50 -1.23 -19.94
C LEU A 406 12.97 -1.08 -20.30
N THR A 407 13.31 -1.51 -21.51
CA THR A 407 14.55 -1.18 -22.21
C THR A 407 14.22 -0.65 -23.60
N TRP A 408 15.20 -0.11 -24.32
CA TRP A 408 14.97 0.47 -25.64
C TRP A 408 15.87 -0.16 -26.70
N ALA A 409 15.28 -0.40 -27.87
CA ALA A 409 15.99 -0.76 -29.10
C ALA A 409 15.73 0.35 -30.12
N GLY A 410 16.61 1.35 -30.15
CA GLY A 410 16.32 2.63 -30.80
C GLY A 410 15.18 3.36 -30.08
N SER A 411 14.18 3.86 -30.81
CA SER A 411 13.02 4.55 -30.24
C SER A 411 11.97 3.63 -29.61
N LYS A 412 12.06 2.31 -29.84
CA LYS A 412 11.04 1.34 -29.46
C LYS A 412 11.27 0.79 -28.05
N ALA A 413 10.28 0.93 -27.18
CA ALA A 413 10.27 0.31 -25.86
C ALA A 413 10.09 -1.21 -25.98
N MET A 414 10.98 -1.93 -25.33
CA MET A 414 10.95 -3.37 -25.12
C MET A 414 10.48 -3.60 -23.68
N ILE A 415 9.35 -4.29 -23.54
CA ILE A 415 8.71 -4.53 -22.25
C ILE A 415 9.00 -5.97 -21.82
N GLU A 416 9.64 -6.13 -20.67
CA GLU A 416 9.93 -7.42 -20.06
C GLU A 416 9.22 -7.50 -18.68
N PRO A 417 8.22 -8.37 -18.49
CA PRO A 417 7.63 -8.56 -17.17
C PRO A 417 8.66 -9.16 -16.21
N LEU A 418 8.86 -8.50 -15.07
CA LEU A 418 9.73 -8.99 -13.99
C LEU A 418 8.99 -10.00 -13.10
N ASN A 419 7.65 -10.01 -13.14
CA ASN A 419 6.77 -11.00 -12.53
C ASN A 419 6.04 -11.83 -13.60
N SER A 420 6.80 -12.46 -14.49
CA SER A 420 6.40 -13.71 -15.10
C SER A 420 7.66 -14.43 -15.53
N THR A 421 7.69 -15.71 -15.25
CA THR A 421 8.52 -16.75 -15.86
C THR A 421 8.74 -16.47 -17.36
N ALA A 422 9.78 -15.70 -17.68
CA ALA A 422 10.30 -15.60 -19.03
C ALA A 422 11.07 -16.90 -19.33
N GLN A 423 10.34 -17.92 -19.80
CA GLN A 423 10.79 -18.88 -20.81
C GLN A 423 9.65 -19.87 -21.14
N SER A 424 8.74 -19.50 -22.03
CA SER A 424 8.19 -20.46 -22.98
C SER A 424 8.87 -20.09 -24.30
N GLN A 425 9.74 -20.89 -24.91
CA GLN A 425 9.60 -22.30 -25.24
C GLN A 425 10.96 -23.03 -25.28
N ASN A 426 11.74 -23.02 -24.18
CA ASN A 426 13.03 -23.76 -24.14
C ASN A 426 13.47 -24.28 -22.75
N SER A 427 12.57 -24.45 -21.77
CA SER A 427 12.96 -24.57 -20.36
C SER A 427 12.24 -25.67 -19.53
N GLU A 428 12.22 -26.93 -19.98
CA GLU A 428 11.75 -28.02 -19.10
C GLU A 428 12.63 -28.21 -17.83
N ALA A 429 13.84 -27.65 -17.79
CA ALA A 429 14.73 -27.74 -16.62
C ALA A 429 14.65 -26.58 -15.62
N ARG A 430 14.27 -25.37 -16.06
CA ARG A 430 14.54 -24.17 -15.26
C ARG A 430 13.48 -24.01 -14.17
N GLY A 431 13.87 -24.29 -12.92
CA GLY A 431 12.97 -24.24 -11.75
C GLY A 431 12.08 -25.47 -11.56
N SER A 432 12.12 -26.46 -12.45
CA SER A 432 11.31 -27.68 -12.33
C SER A 432 11.64 -28.53 -11.10
N HIS A 433 12.85 -28.39 -10.56
CA HIS A 433 13.34 -29.04 -9.35
C HIS A 433 12.90 -28.36 -8.05
N LEU A 434 12.34 -27.15 -8.10
CA LEU A 434 11.92 -26.42 -6.89
C LEU A 434 10.75 -27.14 -6.17
N GLY A 435 10.73 -27.04 -4.84
CA GLY A 435 9.68 -27.61 -3.99
C GLY A 435 10.16 -28.73 -3.07
N LYS A 436 9.20 -29.41 -2.42
CA LYS A 436 9.41 -30.52 -1.49
C LYS A 436 9.41 -31.88 -2.20
N TRP A 437 10.34 -32.75 -1.83
CA TRP A 437 10.57 -34.07 -2.41
C TRP A 437 10.81 -35.10 -1.31
N TYR A 438 10.36 -36.34 -1.50
CA TYR A 438 10.53 -37.42 -0.53
C TYR A 438 11.13 -38.67 -1.17
N ALA A 439 11.96 -39.41 -0.42
CA ALA A 439 12.62 -40.61 -0.92
C ALA A 439 11.67 -41.80 -1.03
N SER A 440 11.06 -42.21 0.09
CA SER A 440 10.25 -43.44 0.18
C SER A 440 8.92 -43.27 0.90
N ASP A 441 8.88 -42.50 1.99
CA ASP A 441 7.67 -42.29 2.80
C ASP A 441 7.01 -40.95 2.47
N PRO A 442 5.79 -40.93 1.90
CA PRO A 442 5.08 -39.69 1.59
C PRO A 442 4.60 -38.92 2.84
N ALA A 443 4.54 -39.54 4.03
CA ALA A 443 4.09 -38.87 5.25
C ALA A 443 5.00 -37.71 5.67
N VAL A 444 6.27 -37.76 5.25
CA VAL A 444 7.31 -36.77 5.58
C VAL A 444 7.07 -35.41 4.90
N CYS A 445 6.19 -35.35 3.88
CA CYS A 445 5.83 -34.11 3.20
C CYS A 445 5.12 -33.09 4.11
N SER A 446 4.56 -33.54 5.23
CA SER A 446 3.88 -32.71 6.23
C SER A 446 4.82 -32.11 7.27
N ASN A 447 6.10 -32.51 7.29
CA ASN A 447 7.06 -32.10 8.32
C ASN A 447 7.70 -30.74 8.01
N HIS A 448 8.25 -30.09 9.05
CA HIS A 448 9.01 -28.86 8.87
C HIS A 448 10.39 -29.19 8.26
N PRO A 449 10.98 -28.30 7.42
CA PRO A 449 12.33 -28.50 6.88
C PRO A 449 13.43 -28.70 7.94
N ASP A 450 13.18 -28.25 9.18
CA ASP A 450 14.12 -28.34 10.31
C ASP A 450 13.98 -29.64 11.13
N ASP A 451 13.04 -30.54 10.77
CA ASP A 451 12.85 -31.80 11.49
C ASP A 451 13.90 -32.84 11.06
N LEU A 452 14.97 -32.92 11.86
CA LEU A 452 16.31 -33.47 11.60
C LEU A 452 16.45 -34.95 11.16
N ASN A 453 15.40 -35.71 10.84
CA ASN A 453 15.53 -37.18 10.70
C ASN A 453 14.75 -37.89 9.57
N LEU A 454 14.07 -37.21 8.65
CA LEU A 454 12.94 -37.86 7.95
C LEU A 454 12.93 -37.84 6.40
N GLY A 455 14.07 -37.90 5.72
CA GLY A 455 14.09 -38.22 4.27
C GLY A 455 13.36 -37.23 3.34
N LEU A 456 13.10 -36.00 3.83
CA LEU A 456 12.55 -34.87 3.11
C LEU A 456 13.68 -34.04 2.50
N LEU A 457 13.52 -33.63 1.24
CA LEU A 457 14.45 -32.80 0.50
C LEU A 457 13.71 -31.58 -0.07
N VAL A 458 14.19 -30.38 0.22
CA VAL A 458 13.55 -29.12 -0.18
C VAL A 458 14.52 -28.29 -1.01
N TYR A 459 14.16 -28.03 -2.27
CA TYR A 459 14.91 -27.13 -3.14
C TYR A 459 14.21 -25.76 -3.20
N GLY A 460 14.87 -24.75 -2.64
CA GLY A 460 14.53 -23.35 -2.81
C GLY A 460 15.34 -22.68 -3.92
N THR A 461 15.09 -21.39 -4.15
CA THR A 461 15.79 -20.62 -5.19
C THR A 461 17.22 -20.23 -4.80
N LYS A 462 17.53 -20.22 -3.50
CA LYS A 462 18.83 -19.81 -2.95
C LYS A 462 19.46 -20.84 -2.01
N GLU A 463 18.69 -21.85 -1.61
CA GLU A 463 19.09 -22.79 -0.57
C GLU A 463 18.45 -24.16 -0.79
N VAL A 464 19.10 -25.19 -0.23
CA VAL A 464 18.66 -26.58 -0.26
C VAL A 464 18.69 -27.11 1.17
N TRP A 465 17.65 -27.83 1.57
CA TRP A 465 17.50 -28.46 2.88
C TRP A 465 17.27 -29.95 2.71
N GLY A 466 17.97 -30.79 3.49
CA GLY A 466 17.91 -32.23 3.35
C GLY A 466 18.18 -33.01 4.65
N PRO A 467 18.04 -34.34 4.61
CA PRO A 467 17.91 -35.21 5.79
C PRO A 467 19.16 -35.38 6.67
N ASP A 468 20.23 -34.61 6.45
CA ASP A 468 21.50 -34.70 7.20
C ASP A 468 22.04 -33.31 7.66
N GLU A 469 21.18 -32.42 8.17
CA GLU A 469 21.55 -31.05 8.61
C GLU A 469 22.24 -30.17 7.54
N ARG A 470 22.13 -30.56 6.27
CA ARG A 470 22.72 -29.84 5.15
C ARG A 470 21.84 -28.67 4.75
N GLY A 471 22.02 -27.54 5.44
CA GLY A 471 21.64 -26.24 4.91
C GLY A 471 22.67 -25.82 3.86
N CYS A 472 22.39 -26.08 2.58
CA CYS A 472 23.29 -25.74 1.49
C CYS A 472 22.87 -24.42 0.84
N GLN A 473 23.77 -23.45 0.78
CA GLN A 473 23.56 -22.21 0.03
C GLN A 473 23.92 -22.43 -1.45
N ILE A 474 22.99 -22.13 -2.35
CA ILE A 474 23.21 -22.20 -3.79
C ILE A 474 24.04 -20.97 -4.22
N LEU A 475 25.27 -21.21 -4.67
CA LEU A 475 26.17 -20.18 -5.16
C LEU A 475 25.98 -19.91 -6.66
N LYS A 476 25.65 -20.95 -7.42
CA LYS A 476 25.43 -20.87 -8.87
C LYS A 476 24.45 -21.95 -9.31
N SER A 477 23.56 -21.60 -10.23
CA SER A 477 22.66 -22.53 -10.91
C SER A 477 22.81 -22.35 -12.42
N VAL A 478 23.04 -23.45 -13.14
CA VAL A 478 23.21 -23.47 -14.59
C VAL A 478 22.27 -24.51 -15.18
N SER A 479 21.26 -24.07 -15.91
CA SER A 479 20.36 -24.97 -16.64
C SER A 479 21.01 -25.45 -17.94
N ARG A 480 20.92 -26.75 -18.22
CA ARG A 480 21.42 -27.42 -19.43
C ARG A 480 20.38 -28.44 -19.94
N ALA A 481 19.71 -28.14 -21.04
CA ALA A 481 18.64 -28.99 -21.59
C ALA A 481 17.57 -29.33 -20.52
N THR A 482 17.41 -30.61 -20.15
CA THR A 482 16.50 -31.10 -19.09
C THR A 482 17.11 -31.09 -17.68
N LYS A 483 18.39 -30.71 -17.55
CA LYS A 483 19.16 -30.79 -16.31
C LYS A 483 19.47 -29.41 -15.73
N VAL A 484 19.69 -29.37 -14.42
CA VAL A 484 20.18 -28.20 -13.70
C VAL A 484 21.43 -28.57 -12.93
N ASP A 485 22.54 -27.93 -13.24
CA ASP A 485 23.78 -28.05 -12.49
C ASP A 485 23.81 -26.97 -11.40
N LEU A 486 23.88 -27.40 -10.15
CA LEU A 486 24.03 -26.54 -8.99
C LEU A 486 25.46 -26.58 -8.49
N THR A 487 25.98 -25.41 -8.14
CA THR A 487 27.17 -25.25 -7.31
C THR A 487 26.72 -24.67 -5.98
N MET A 488 26.99 -25.39 -4.89
CA MET A 488 26.51 -25.05 -3.57
C MET A 488 27.61 -25.12 -2.52
N ARG A 489 27.39 -24.46 -1.38
CA ARG A 489 28.23 -24.56 -0.20
C ARG A 489 27.38 -25.03 0.95
N CYS A 490 27.71 -26.20 1.48
CA CYS A 490 26.92 -26.88 2.49
C CYS A 490 27.55 -26.69 3.86
N SER A 491 26.71 -26.52 4.87
CA SER A 491 27.11 -26.56 6.27
C SER A 491 26.51 -27.80 6.91
N VAL A 492 27.30 -28.54 7.68
CA VAL A 492 26.85 -29.67 8.50
C VAL A 492 27.33 -29.40 9.92
N GLU A 493 26.41 -29.41 10.90
CA GLU A 493 26.74 -29.14 12.31
C GLU A 493 27.60 -27.88 12.52
N GLY A 494 27.29 -26.79 11.81
CA GLY A 494 28.02 -25.52 11.88
C GLY A 494 29.38 -25.49 11.17
N THR A 495 29.80 -26.60 10.55
CA THR A 495 31.05 -26.68 9.78
C THR A 495 30.76 -26.57 8.30
N THR A 496 31.24 -25.50 7.67
CA THR A 496 31.03 -25.24 6.24
C THR A 496 32.06 -25.98 5.38
N SER A 497 31.60 -26.56 4.26
CA SER A 497 32.47 -27.26 3.32
C SER A 497 33.55 -26.34 2.73
N ALA A 498 34.81 -26.80 2.76
CA ALA A 498 35.96 -26.03 2.29
C ALA A 498 35.95 -25.80 0.77
N LYS A 499 35.28 -26.68 0.01
CA LYS A 499 35.13 -26.59 -1.45
C LYS A 499 33.64 -26.62 -1.80
N PRO A 500 33.21 -25.86 -2.83
CA PRO A 500 31.85 -25.97 -3.35
C PRO A 500 31.53 -27.40 -3.80
N GLU A 501 30.33 -27.84 -3.46
CA GLU A 501 29.76 -29.10 -3.90
C GLU A 501 28.98 -28.89 -5.21
N HIS A 502 28.92 -29.96 -6.01
CA HIS A 502 28.28 -29.93 -7.32
C HIS A 502 27.24 -31.03 -7.43
N GLU A 503 26.02 -30.63 -7.77
CA GLU A 503 24.90 -31.52 -8.01
C GLU A 503 24.30 -31.28 -9.40
N THR A 504 23.84 -32.33 -10.05
CA THR A 504 23.08 -32.27 -11.28
C THR A 504 21.69 -32.83 -11.01
N LEU A 505 20.68 -31.98 -11.23
CA LEU A 505 19.27 -32.28 -11.03
C LEU A 505 18.59 -32.53 -12.37
N GLU A 506 17.66 -33.47 -12.42
CA GLU A 506 16.82 -33.72 -13.58
C GLU A 506 15.43 -34.17 -13.12
N VAL A 507 14.37 -33.53 -13.62
CA VAL A 507 12.99 -33.95 -13.30
C VAL A 507 12.43 -34.74 -14.47
N VAL A 508 12.17 -36.03 -14.28
CA VAL A 508 11.66 -36.93 -15.32
C VAL A 508 10.46 -37.69 -14.77
N GLY A 509 9.31 -37.59 -15.44
CA GLY A 509 8.09 -38.29 -15.04
C GLY A 509 7.60 -37.91 -13.63
N GLY A 510 7.74 -36.63 -13.24
CA GLY A 510 7.33 -36.13 -11.93
C GLY A 510 8.25 -36.54 -10.77
N LYS A 511 9.39 -37.18 -11.06
CA LYS A 511 10.40 -37.57 -10.07
C LYS A 511 11.68 -36.76 -10.25
N LEU A 512 12.27 -36.35 -9.14
CA LEU A 512 13.56 -35.66 -9.12
C LEU A 512 14.70 -36.68 -9.07
N LYS A 513 15.54 -36.68 -10.09
CA LYS A 513 16.81 -37.40 -10.10
C LYS A 513 17.93 -36.45 -9.68
N LEU A 514 18.51 -36.71 -8.52
CA LEU A 514 19.65 -35.99 -7.97
C LEU A 514 20.93 -36.80 -8.25
N THR A 515 21.92 -36.19 -8.89
CA THR A 515 23.21 -36.82 -9.19
C THR A 515 24.36 -35.99 -8.64
N PHE A 516 25.28 -36.61 -7.87
CA PHE A 516 26.47 -35.94 -7.35
C PHE A 516 27.70 -36.85 -7.40
N ARG A 517 28.89 -36.25 -7.26
CA ARG A 517 30.17 -36.97 -7.28
C ARG A 517 30.71 -37.15 -5.86
N GLU A 518 31.01 -38.40 -5.52
CA GLU A 518 31.68 -38.77 -4.28
C GLU A 518 33.06 -39.35 -4.66
N GLY A 519 34.09 -38.50 -4.62
CA GLY A 519 35.42 -38.84 -5.11
C GLY A 519 35.42 -39.14 -6.62
N ARG A 520 35.82 -40.36 -7.01
CA ARG A 520 35.82 -40.82 -8.42
C ARG A 520 34.49 -41.43 -8.86
N LYS A 521 33.56 -41.71 -7.94
CA LYS A 521 32.28 -42.38 -8.23
C LYS A 521 31.15 -41.34 -8.35
N GLN A 522 30.19 -41.63 -9.22
CA GLN A 522 28.98 -40.83 -9.39
C GLN A 522 27.81 -41.60 -8.79
N ARG A 523 27.02 -40.95 -7.94
CA ARG A 523 25.79 -41.52 -7.36
C ARG A 523 24.58 -40.76 -7.87
N THR A 524 23.47 -41.49 -8.04
CA THR A 524 22.18 -40.92 -8.43
C THR A 524 21.08 -41.44 -7.51
N PHE A 525 20.28 -40.52 -6.99
CA PHE A 525 19.12 -40.78 -6.14
C PHE A 525 17.85 -40.28 -6.84
N THR A 526 16.72 -40.92 -6.56
CA THR A 526 15.43 -40.54 -7.13
C THR A 526 14.44 -40.25 -6.02
N TYR A 527 13.77 -39.11 -6.10
CA TYR A 527 12.77 -38.64 -5.14
C TYR A 527 11.42 -38.44 -5.84
N ASN A 528 10.34 -38.65 -5.10
CA ASN A 528 8.98 -38.37 -5.54
C ASN A 528 8.60 -36.94 -5.12
N ARG A 529 7.81 -36.25 -5.93
CA ARG A 529 7.31 -34.91 -5.61
C ARG A 529 6.28 -34.98 -4.49
N CYS A 530 6.43 -34.15 -3.46
CA CYS A 530 5.35 -33.96 -2.49
C CYS A 530 4.13 -33.34 -3.19
N PRO A 531 2.89 -33.74 -2.84
CA PRO A 531 1.69 -33.07 -3.33
C PRO A 531 1.78 -31.57 -3.05
N ALA A 532 1.38 -30.73 -4.01
CA ALA A 532 1.37 -29.29 -3.82
C ALA A 532 0.44 -28.94 -2.64
N GLU A 533 0.90 -28.08 -1.72
CA GLU A 533 0.15 -27.68 -0.52
C GLU A 533 -1.20 -26.98 -0.83
N THR A 534 -1.49 -26.69 -2.09
CA THR A 534 -2.74 -26.08 -2.56
C THR A 534 -3.90 -27.05 -2.82
N GLU A 535 -3.68 -28.37 -2.82
CA GLU A 535 -4.77 -29.33 -3.09
C GLU A 535 -5.44 -29.92 -1.85
N SER A 536 -4.86 -29.71 -0.66
CA SER A 536 -5.36 -30.26 0.60
C SER A 536 -6.36 -29.35 1.31
N LYS A 537 -6.49 -28.09 0.89
CA LYS A 537 -7.42 -27.12 1.49
C LYS A 537 -8.19 -26.32 0.43
N LEU A 538 -9.43 -25.98 0.73
CA LEU A 538 -10.27 -25.11 -0.08
C LEU A 538 -10.71 -23.91 0.73
N HIS A 539 -10.84 -22.76 0.08
CA HIS A 539 -11.35 -21.56 0.72
C HIS A 539 -12.87 -21.61 0.79
N TYR A 540 -13.42 -21.36 1.98
CA TYR A 540 -14.86 -21.24 2.18
C TYR A 540 -15.33 -19.78 2.24
N GLY A 541 -14.39 -18.85 2.40
CA GLY A 541 -14.66 -17.41 2.46
C GLY A 541 -13.49 -16.58 1.95
N SER A 542 -13.62 -15.26 2.06
CA SER A 542 -12.70 -14.27 1.50
C SER A 542 -11.58 -13.82 2.44
N ARG A 543 -11.63 -14.20 3.72
CA ARG A 543 -10.67 -13.73 4.72
C ARG A 543 -9.47 -14.66 4.79
N ALA A 544 -8.33 -14.13 5.22
CA ALA A 544 -7.13 -14.93 5.48
C ALA A 544 -7.44 -16.08 6.46
N GLY A 545 -6.89 -17.27 6.20
CA GLY A 545 -7.16 -18.47 6.97
C GLY A 545 -8.57 -19.08 6.86
N MET A 546 -9.54 -18.51 6.13
CA MET A 546 -10.85 -19.13 5.88
C MET A 546 -10.74 -20.33 4.93
N THR A 547 -10.28 -21.45 5.46
CA THR A 547 -10.00 -22.68 4.72
C THR A 547 -10.67 -23.88 5.37
N VAL A 548 -10.93 -24.91 4.58
CA VAL A 548 -11.35 -26.23 5.04
C VAL A 548 -10.44 -27.28 4.45
N THR A 549 -10.20 -28.35 5.19
CA THR A 549 -9.36 -29.47 4.74
C THR A 549 -10.15 -30.41 3.83
N VAL A 550 -9.60 -30.73 2.65
CA VAL A 550 -10.17 -31.70 1.71
C VAL A 550 -9.99 -33.11 2.24
N VAL A 551 -11.09 -33.84 2.38
CA VAL A 551 -11.13 -35.23 2.84
C VAL A 551 -11.08 -36.19 1.65
N SER A 552 -11.83 -35.91 0.58
CA SER A 552 -11.82 -36.74 -0.63
C SER A 552 -12.35 -35.97 -1.84
N LYS A 553 -11.96 -36.42 -3.02
CA LYS A 553 -12.44 -35.92 -4.32
C LYS A 553 -12.95 -37.10 -5.14
N SER A 554 -14.08 -36.94 -5.83
CA SER A 554 -14.62 -37.95 -6.76
C SER A 554 -15.32 -37.29 -7.95
N GLY A 555 -15.30 -37.94 -9.12
CA GLY A 555 -16.01 -37.44 -10.30
C GLY A 555 -15.57 -36.08 -10.85
N ILE A 556 -14.38 -35.58 -10.47
CA ILE A 556 -13.82 -34.29 -10.91
C ILE A 556 -13.83 -34.20 -12.45
N ASN A 557 -14.18 -33.02 -12.99
CA ASN A 557 -14.46 -32.76 -14.41
C ASN A 557 -15.70 -33.47 -15.00
N GLY A 558 -16.39 -34.31 -14.24
CA GLY A 558 -17.61 -35.00 -14.66
C GLY A 558 -18.87 -34.15 -14.55
N ASP A 559 -20.01 -34.77 -14.86
CA ASP A 559 -21.35 -34.21 -14.62
C ASP A 559 -21.78 -34.28 -13.14
N ARG A 560 -21.03 -35.02 -12.33
CA ARG A 560 -21.19 -35.22 -10.88
C ARG A 560 -19.82 -35.22 -10.18
N ALA A 561 -19.15 -34.08 -10.20
CA ALA A 561 -17.96 -33.82 -9.39
C ALA A 561 -18.37 -33.59 -7.94
N VAL A 562 -17.63 -34.17 -7.00
CA VAL A 562 -17.86 -34.04 -5.55
C VAL A 562 -16.53 -33.86 -4.85
N ILE A 563 -16.47 -32.89 -3.93
CA ILE A 563 -15.37 -32.73 -2.98
C ILE A 563 -15.95 -32.73 -1.58
N LYS A 564 -15.48 -33.67 -0.75
CA LYS A 564 -15.79 -33.71 0.68
C LYS A 564 -14.69 -33.01 1.45
N THR A 565 -15.07 -32.23 2.44
CA THR A 565 -14.19 -31.42 3.27
C THR A 565 -14.54 -31.54 4.74
N LYS A 566 -13.61 -31.16 5.61
CA LYS A 566 -13.82 -31.04 7.05
C LYS A 566 -13.25 -29.71 7.53
N HIS A 567 -14.03 -28.96 8.29
CA HIS A 567 -13.52 -27.80 9.03
C HIS A 567 -12.84 -28.31 10.31
N THR A 568 -11.51 -28.30 10.33
CA THR A 568 -10.71 -28.86 11.42
C THR A 568 -10.33 -27.79 12.45
N LYS A 569 -9.87 -28.22 13.63
CA LYS A 569 -9.35 -27.29 14.65
C LYS A 569 -8.14 -26.52 14.12
N GLU A 570 -7.30 -27.17 13.31
CA GLU A 570 -6.14 -26.58 12.66
C GLU A 570 -6.52 -25.49 11.65
N ASP A 571 -7.61 -25.68 10.91
CA ASP A 571 -8.17 -24.65 10.02
C ASP A 571 -8.61 -23.42 10.82
N ALA A 572 -9.34 -23.63 11.93
CA ALA A 572 -9.78 -22.55 12.81
C ALA A 572 -8.60 -21.81 13.47
N ILE A 573 -7.54 -22.54 13.86
CA ILE A 573 -6.30 -21.93 14.35
C ILE A 573 -5.65 -21.07 13.27
N GLY A 574 -5.66 -21.53 12.01
CA GLY A 574 -5.19 -20.79 10.84
C GLY A 574 -5.91 -19.45 10.70
N PHE A 575 -7.25 -19.46 10.69
CA PHE A 575 -8.07 -18.24 10.69
C PHE A 575 -7.74 -17.30 11.87
N CYS A 576 -7.72 -17.83 13.09
CA CYS A 576 -7.42 -17.03 14.28
C CYS A 576 -6.03 -16.40 14.27
N ARG A 577 -5.04 -17.09 13.67
CA ARG A 577 -3.68 -16.57 13.53
C ARG A 577 -3.59 -15.52 12.44
N GLU A 578 -4.11 -15.83 11.26
CA GLU A 578 -3.88 -15.04 10.05
C GLU A 578 -4.80 -13.82 9.97
N TYR A 579 -6.08 -13.99 10.32
CA TYR A 579 -7.04 -12.90 10.25
C TYR A 579 -7.14 -12.14 11.58
N VAL A 580 -7.40 -12.87 12.67
CA VAL A 580 -7.61 -12.26 14.00
C VAL A 580 -6.30 -11.80 14.65
N GLY A 581 -5.18 -12.46 14.34
CA GLY A 581 -3.85 -12.15 14.90
C GLY A 581 -3.59 -12.68 16.28
N LYS A 582 -4.55 -13.39 16.87
CA LYS A 582 -4.46 -13.96 18.20
C LYS A 582 -5.21 -15.29 18.23
N VAL A 583 -4.46 -16.35 18.54
CA VAL A 583 -5.02 -17.68 18.74
C VAL A 583 -5.49 -17.78 20.19
N THR A 584 -6.80 -17.76 20.39
CA THR A 584 -7.43 -17.95 21.71
C THR A 584 -8.47 -19.06 21.61
N GLU A 585 -8.74 -19.75 22.73
CA GLU A 585 -9.75 -20.82 22.73
C GLU A 585 -11.13 -20.28 22.32
N LYS A 586 -11.48 -19.05 22.73
CA LYS A 586 -12.70 -18.38 22.29
C LYS A 586 -12.75 -18.20 20.76
N CYS A 587 -11.66 -17.72 20.15
CA CYS A 587 -11.61 -17.55 18.71
C CYS A 587 -11.78 -18.89 17.97
N ILE A 588 -11.09 -19.93 18.44
CA ILE A 588 -11.18 -21.27 17.84
C ILE A 588 -12.61 -21.80 17.96
N GLN A 589 -13.26 -21.65 19.11
CA GLN A 589 -14.65 -22.07 19.34
C GLN A 589 -15.64 -21.30 18.45
N ASP A 590 -15.50 -19.98 18.38
CA ASP A 590 -16.37 -19.11 17.55
C ASP A 590 -16.25 -19.47 16.06
N GLU A 591 -15.03 -19.75 15.60
CA GLU A 591 -14.73 -20.15 14.22
C GLU A 591 -15.23 -21.57 13.90
N MET A 592 -14.98 -22.52 14.81
CA MET A 592 -15.48 -23.90 14.70
C MET A 592 -17.01 -23.98 14.71
N ALA A 593 -17.71 -22.97 15.24
CA ALA A 593 -19.17 -22.90 15.28
C ALA A 593 -19.79 -22.46 13.92
N ILE A 594 -18.98 -22.03 12.95
CA ILE A 594 -19.47 -21.67 11.62
C ILE A 594 -20.03 -22.90 10.92
N ARG A 595 -21.27 -22.79 10.45
CA ARG A 595 -21.96 -23.85 9.71
C ARG A 595 -21.52 -23.84 8.25
N LEU A 596 -20.73 -24.83 7.88
CA LEU A 596 -20.31 -25.09 6.50
C LEU A 596 -20.83 -26.46 6.08
N ARG A 597 -21.21 -26.60 4.80
CA ARG A 597 -21.38 -27.94 4.23
C ARG A 597 -20.04 -28.65 4.17
N ASP A 598 -20.04 -29.92 4.50
CA ASP A 598 -18.89 -30.82 4.39
C ASP A 598 -18.75 -31.40 2.97
N GLU A 599 -19.65 -31.03 2.06
CA GLU A 599 -19.64 -31.47 0.67
C GLU A 599 -20.01 -30.33 -0.28
N ILE A 600 -19.24 -30.21 -1.36
CA ILE A 600 -19.54 -29.36 -2.51
C ILE A 600 -19.60 -30.21 -3.77
N THR A 601 -20.48 -29.83 -4.69
CA THR A 601 -20.77 -30.59 -5.90
C THR A 601 -20.67 -29.71 -7.14
N GLY A 602 -20.35 -30.31 -8.29
CA GLY A 602 -20.22 -29.63 -9.57
C GLY A 602 -20.70 -30.47 -10.73
N ASN A 603 -21.35 -29.83 -11.70
CA ASN A 603 -21.63 -30.39 -13.01
C ASN A 603 -20.79 -29.61 -14.04
N CYS A 604 -19.65 -30.20 -14.41
CA CYS A 604 -18.70 -29.51 -15.27
C CYS A 604 -19.21 -29.38 -16.71
N LEU A 605 -20.13 -30.24 -17.17
CA LEU A 605 -20.77 -30.08 -18.49
C LEU A 605 -21.54 -28.76 -18.59
N THR A 606 -22.30 -28.40 -17.55
CA THR A 606 -23.12 -27.18 -17.51
C THR A 606 -22.41 -25.99 -16.85
N GLY A 607 -21.32 -26.23 -16.11
CA GLY A 607 -20.62 -25.22 -15.32
C GLY A 607 -21.29 -24.90 -13.98
N ARG A 608 -22.30 -25.68 -13.56
CA ARG A 608 -23.01 -25.48 -12.30
C ARG A 608 -22.23 -26.06 -11.13
N PHE A 609 -22.28 -25.43 -9.96
CA PHE A 609 -21.64 -25.93 -8.75
C PHE A 609 -22.29 -25.33 -7.49
N THR A 610 -22.07 -25.98 -6.34
CA THR A 610 -22.50 -25.50 -5.02
C THR A 610 -21.31 -25.01 -4.21
N ASN A 611 -21.47 -23.94 -3.44
CA ASN A 611 -20.44 -23.49 -2.48
C ASN A 611 -20.68 -24.06 -1.06
N PHE A 612 -19.79 -23.73 -0.12
CA PHE A 612 -19.87 -24.20 1.27
C PHE A 612 -21.04 -23.62 2.08
N ALA A 613 -21.62 -22.50 1.65
CA ALA A 613 -22.86 -21.95 2.20
C ALA A 613 -24.12 -22.69 1.69
N GLY A 614 -23.96 -23.58 0.69
CA GLY A 614 -25.05 -24.33 0.07
C GLY A 614 -25.77 -23.58 -1.05
N GLU A 615 -25.16 -22.54 -1.58
CA GLU A 615 -25.71 -21.72 -2.66
C GLU A 615 -25.29 -22.26 -4.04
N ASP A 616 -26.26 -22.30 -4.96
CA ASP A 616 -26.06 -22.74 -6.34
C ASP A 616 -25.49 -21.62 -7.21
N HIS A 617 -24.41 -21.93 -7.92
CA HIS A 617 -23.70 -21.03 -8.81
C HIS A 617 -23.50 -21.65 -10.20
N GLN A 618 -23.23 -20.80 -11.19
CA GLN A 618 -22.88 -21.23 -12.53
C GLN A 618 -21.75 -20.39 -13.12
N TYR A 619 -20.72 -21.07 -13.60
CA TYR A 619 -19.67 -20.51 -14.44
C TYR A 619 -20.14 -20.45 -15.91
N LEU A 620 -20.10 -19.25 -16.50
CA LEU A 620 -20.60 -18.99 -17.86
C LEU A 620 -19.47 -18.64 -18.86
N GLY A 621 -18.20 -18.71 -18.46
CA GLY A 621 -17.06 -18.42 -19.33
C GLY A 621 -16.48 -17.02 -19.16
N ALA A 622 -15.63 -16.62 -20.11
CA ALA A 622 -15.01 -15.29 -20.13
C ALA A 622 -16.06 -14.19 -20.27
N MET A 623 -15.86 -13.10 -19.52
CA MET A 623 -16.69 -11.90 -19.62
C MET A 623 -16.39 -11.20 -20.95
N LYS A 624 -17.44 -10.85 -21.72
CA LYS A 624 -17.25 -10.04 -22.93
C LYS A 624 -16.91 -8.61 -22.52
N PRO A 625 -15.92 -7.95 -23.15
CA PRO A 625 -15.58 -6.57 -22.83
C PRO A 625 -16.81 -5.68 -23.06
N LYS A 626 -17.29 -5.06 -21.98
CA LYS A 626 -18.29 -3.99 -21.98
C LYS A 626 -17.72 -2.83 -21.16
N ASN A 627 -18.18 -1.62 -21.46
CA ASN A 627 -17.81 -0.35 -20.82
C ASN A 627 -18.24 -0.22 -19.32
N ASP A 628 -18.34 -1.32 -18.58
CA ASP A 628 -18.70 -1.28 -17.15
C ASP A 628 -17.50 -1.61 -16.25
N ASP A 629 -17.45 -0.95 -15.09
CA ASP A 629 -16.47 -1.00 -14.00
C ASP A 629 -16.37 -2.39 -13.29
N THR A 630 -16.36 -3.50 -14.02
CA THR A 630 -16.27 -4.85 -13.45
C THR A 630 -14.85 -5.40 -13.51
N PHE A 631 -14.33 -5.87 -12.38
CA PHE A 631 -13.01 -6.51 -12.26
C PHE A 631 -13.05 -8.02 -12.57
N ALA A 632 -14.24 -8.59 -12.81
CA ALA A 632 -14.44 -10.00 -13.13
C ALA A 632 -14.00 -10.34 -14.56
N LYS A 633 -12.92 -11.13 -14.68
CA LYS A 633 -12.50 -11.72 -15.97
C LYS A 633 -13.47 -12.79 -16.49
N TYR A 634 -14.20 -13.45 -15.59
CA TYR A 634 -15.12 -14.53 -15.90
C TYR A 634 -16.48 -14.33 -15.25
N VAL A 635 -17.52 -14.88 -15.84
CA VAL A 635 -18.88 -14.73 -15.33
C VAL A 635 -19.21 -15.88 -14.38
N ILE A 636 -19.34 -15.55 -13.09
CA ILE A 636 -19.96 -16.42 -12.08
C ILE A 636 -21.32 -15.81 -11.73
N ARG A 637 -22.39 -16.58 -11.91
CA ARG A 637 -23.76 -16.19 -11.59
C ARG A 637 -24.27 -16.99 -10.39
N ASN A 638 -24.83 -16.31 -9.40
CA ASN A 638 -25.63 -16.94 -8.35
C ASN A 638 -27.01 -17.28 -8.93
N LEU A 639 -27.42 -18.55 -8.84
CA LEU A 639 -28.63 -19.05 -9.49
C LEU A 639 -29.91 -18.75 -8.71
N ALA A 640 -29.81 -18.40 -7.43
CA ALA A 640 -30.97 -18.06 -6.61
C ALA A 640 -31.49 -16.64 -6.91
N ASN A 641 -30.59 -15.67 -7.07
CA ASN A 641 -30.95 -14.25 -7.27
C ASN A 641 -30.55 -13.69 -8.65
N GLY A 642 -29.85 -14.47 -9.48
CA GLY A 642 -29.41 -14.06 -10.82
C GLY A 642 -28.22 -13.08 -10.84
N GLN A 643 -27.67 -12.72 -9.67
CA GLN A 643 -26.58 -11.76 -9.55
C GLN A 643 -25.31 -12.29 -10.20
N ILE A 644 -24.62 -11.43 -10.97
CA ILE A 644 -23.31 -11.71 -11.53
C ILE A 644 -22.27 -11.12 -10.58
N ALA A 645 -21.28 -11.93 -10.22
CA ALA A 645 -20.20 -11.48 -9.37
C ALA A 645 -19.32 -10.47 -10.13
N ASP A 646 -19.08 -9.31 -9.51
CA ASP A 646 -18.39 -8.15 -10.09
C ASP A 646 -16.85 -8.25 -10.07
N GLY A 647 -16.32 -9.34 -9.52
CA GLY A 647 -14.89 -9.60 -9.38
C GLY A 647 -14.34 -9.30 -7.99
N SER A 648 -15.12 -8.64 -7.13
CA SER A 648 -14.74 -8.34 -5.75
C SER A 648 -14.81 -9.56 -4.82
N MET A 649 -14.13 -9.47 -3.66
CA MET A 649 -14.31 -10.47 -2.59
C MET A 649 -15.73 -10.43 -2.01
N GLY A 650 -16.36 -9.25 -2.00
CA GLY A 650 -17.71 -9.04 -1.48
C GLY A 650 -18.79 -9.74 -2.31
N SER A 651 -18.54 -9.95 -3.61
CA SER A 651 -19.40 -10.79 -4.46
C SER A 651 -19.08 -12.29 -4.36
N GLY A 652 -18.12 -12.69 -3.51
CA GLY A 652 -17.68 -14.08 -3.35
C GLY A 652 -16.93 -14.62 -4.59
N TYR A 653 -16.59 -13.75 -5.55
CA TYR A 653 -16.02 -14.15 -6.84
C TYR A 653 -14.77 -15.06 -6.73
N PRO A 654 -13.71 -14.70 -5.99
CA PRO A 654 -12.50 -15.52 -5.96
C PRO A 654 -12.68 -16.84 -5.21
N THR A 655 -13.48 -16.84 -4.13
CA THR A 655 -13.82 -18.08 -3.39
C THR A 655 -14.58 -19.05 -4.30
N ASN A 656 -15.64 -18.56 -4.96
CA ASN A 656 -16.44 -19.37 -5.87
C ASN A 656 -15.66 -19.81 -7.12
N MET A 657 -14.74 -18.98 -7.62
CA MET A 657 -13.82 -19.37 -8.70
C MET A 657 -12.86 -20.48 -8.26
N GLY A 658 -12.32 -20.40 -7.05
CA GLY A 658 -11.46 -21.45 -6.47
C GLY A 658 -12.19 -22.77 -6.31
N ILE A 659 -13.43 -22.73 -5.82
CA ILE A 659 -14.31 -23.91 -5.73
C ILE A 659 -14.57 -24.51 -7.11
N PHE A 660 -14.92 -23.69 -8.09
CA PHE A 660 -15.17 -24.17 -9.46
C PHE A 660 -13.91 -24.77 -10.09
N LYS A 661 -12.74 -24.14 -9.90
CA LYS A 661 -11.44 -24.67 -10.33
C LYS A 661 -11.14 -26.03 -9.70
N ALA A 662 -11.47 -26.23 -8.43
CA ALA A 662 -11.26 -27.50 -7.76
C ALA A 662 -12.20 -28.62 -8.26
N LEU A 663 -13.46 -28.30 -8.54
CA LEU A 663 -14.46 -29.25 -9.04
C LEU A 663 -14.30 -29.57 -10.54
N CYS A 664 -13.97 -28.56 -11.34
CA CYS A 664 -13.96 -28.59 -12.80
C CYS A 664 -12.67 -28.02 -13.40
N PRO A 665 -11.48 -28.48 -12.99
CA PRO A 665 -10.20 -27.89 -13.40
C PRO A 665 -10.00 -27.83 -14.90
N GLN A 666 -10.54 -28.75 -15.71
CA GLN A 666 -10.38 -28.72 -17.18
C GLN A 666 -11.25 -27.68 -17.87
N LYS A 667 -12.41 -27.34 -17.30
CA LYS A 667 -13.31 -26.32 -17.85
C LYS A 667 -13.02 -24.93 -17.31
N ALA A 668 -12.47 -24.88 -16.10
CA ALA A 668 -12.02 -23.65 -15.50
C ALA A 668 -10.89 -23.04 -16.35
N PRO A 669 -10.80 -21.69 -16.38
CA PRO A 669 -9.79 -21.02 -17.16
C PRO A 669 -8.38 -21.38 -16.67
N GLN A 670 -7.50 -21.66 -17.64
CA GLN A 670 -6.09 -22.02 -17.43
C GLN A 670 -5.16 -20.82 -17.47
N ASP A 671 -5.70 -19.64 -17.75
CA ASP A 671 -5.00 -18.38 -17.66
C ASP A 671 -4.48 -18.22 -16.22
N GLU A 672 -3.19 -18.54 -16.03
CA GLU A 672 -2.40 -18.21 -14.84
C GLU A 672 -2.45 -16.72 -14.61
#